data_AF-A0A7J5GZR1-F1
#
_entry.id   AF-A0A7J5GZR1-F1
#
_cell.length_a   1.000
_cell.length_b   1.000
_cell.length_c   1.000
_cell.angle_alpha   90.00
_cell.angle_beta   90.00
_cell.angle_gamma   90.00
#
_symmetry.space_group_name_H-M   'P 1'
#
loop_
_entity.id
_entity.type
_entity.pdbx_description
1 polymer ?
#
loop_
_entity_poly.entity_id
_entity_poly.type
_entity_poly.pdbx_seq_one_letter_code
_entity_poly.pdbx_strand_id
1 'polypeptide(L)'
;MAKENQLIIQLRGFDAKHYIRTERYAKQVAKLYQTAADEFASLAGKINLPAGGTFNFDDFPKAKKQARGIVTRLAGKIEAVVTSGQRSEWLAACQKNDAFLASILRTSKLTKEEAERYQARNLEALSAFQKRKENGLNLSQRVWKYAEELKDAMELGIDVGLGEGKSAQQLSRDLRQYLNEPDRLYRRVRDKGGNLRLSKAAKMYHPGQGVYRSSAKNAQRLTRTEINMAYRESEYLRWQQLDFIVGIRVMLSNNHTIKNSKGEPVPFVDICDTLAGDYPKTCKFVGWHPQCRCFAVPIMADYDEYNKNRANRLKAIVKGAQYKSLPSRRTVKDVPKAFRDYISSIEERAKGWKSMPYYIRDNFNGGKISGGLKTGIASKAMNTVEPCTDFDSDIAYYKRWAYSFGLDVSSLDTLRNSGNRAALTGEIDKVDNVLLQRKREWLRAISDLRDFIDKDMKGFADLQKEYTNIINANEVHTSNYYGDCITKLQQALSKAKTDLQKAKAEVAKTELNEVISRIESANVVYREVKDLPKTLTETEIIQKVGGGDLTKGSCSSLSFAYAGNKCGFDVLDFRDGQSRFIFSERATIQSITEKVGGIVQREYNDFVNAKGLLQNVVEGKEYIFCVGAHAAIVRKTKAGFEYLELQSPSNNGFKPLTTDELKKRFGCKRSHTVTGIKCKVSGFLIDIEQLKRDGGFKKLLGYINTKEDEQRKGTAGRKK
;
A
#
# COMPACT_ATOMS: atom_id res chain seq x y z
N MET A 1 -8.06 -0.73 -2.13
CA MET A 1 -7.74 0.70 -1.93
C MET A 1 -8.98 1.42 -1.40
N ALA A 2 -8.86 2.23 -0.34
CA ALA A 2 -9.99 2.99 0.19
C ALA A 2 -10.56 3.96 -0.87
N LYS A 3 -11.89 4.10 -0.96
CA LYS A 3 -12.57 4.94 -1.98
C LYS A 3 -12.09 6.39 -2.00
N GLU A 4 -11.68 6.95 -0.85
CA GLU A 4 -11.12 8.31 -0.71
C GLU A 4 -9.80 8.47 -1.50
N ASN A 5 -8.93 7.46 -1.49
CA ASN A 5 -7.67 7.49 -2.26
C ASN A 5 -7.92 7.44 -3.77
N GLN A 6 -8.92 6.69 -4.23
CA GLN A 6 -9.29 6.63 -5.65
C GLN A 6 -9.84 7.97 -6.15
N LEU A 7 -10.64 8.66 -5.33
CA LEU A 7 -11.20 9.97 -5.64
C LEU A 7 -10.12 11.06 -5.69
N ILE A 8 -9.17 11.06 -4.75
CA ILE A 8 -8.02 11.98 -4.77
C ILE A 8 -7.17 11.76 -6.04
N ILE A 9 -6.95 10.51 -6.45
CA ILE A 9 -6.21 10.19 -7.68
C ILE A 9 -6.94 10.73 -8.92
N GLN A 10 -8.27 10.57 -9.00
CA GLN A 10 -9.06 11.11 -10.11
C GLN A 10 -9.00 12.64 -10.18
N LEU A 11 -9.17 13.33 -9.04
CA LEU A 11 -9.10 14.81 -8.99
C LEU A 11 -7.72 15.32 -9.40
N ARG A 12 -6.64 14.66 -8.97
CA ARG A 12 -5.26 14.99 -9.39
C ARG A 12 -5.06 14.89 -10.90
N GLY A 13 -5.74 13.95 -11.57
CA GLY A 13 -5.72 13.84 -13.02
C GLY A 13 -6.26 15.07 -13.76
N PHE A 14 -7.30 15.73 -13.21
CA PHE A 14 -7.81 16.98 -13.75
C PHE A 14 -6.85 18.15 -13.53
N ASP A 15 -6.24 18.24 -12.34
CA ASP A 15 -5.25 19.28 -12.03
C ASP A 15 -4.01 19.17 -12.94
N ALA A 16 -3.56 17.94 -13.23
CA ALA A 16 -2.46 17.72 -14.18
C ALA A 16 -2.79 18.25 -15.59
N LYS A 17 -4.00 17.99 -16.10
CA LYS A 17 -4.46 18.53 -17.40
C LYS A 17 -4.57 20.07 -17.37
N HIS A 18 -5.03 20.64 -16.26
CA HIS A 18 -5.06 22.10 -16.06
C HIS A 18 -3.65 22.71 -16.17
N TYR A 19 -2.63 22.11 -15.55
CA TYR A 19 -1.27 22.62 -15.64
C TYR A 19 -0.68 22.56 -17.06
N ILE A 20 -0.94 21.48 -17.80
CA ILE A 20 -0.50 21.35 -19.20
C ILE A 20 -1.13 22.44 -20.07
N ARG A 21 -2.43 22.73 -19.89
CA ARG A 21 -3.12 23.79 -20.62
C ARG A 21 -2.63 25.19 -20.22
N THR A 22 -2.42 25.41 -18.93
CA THR A 22 -1.86 26.67 -18.40
C THR A 22 -0.48 26.98 -19.01
N GLU A 23 0.37 25.95 -19.17
CA GLU A 23 1.67 26.11 -19.86
C GLU A 23 1.50 26.40 -21.36
N ARG A 24 0.48 25.82 -22.01
CA ARG A 24 0.15 26.13 -23.42
C ARG A 24 -0.21 27.61 -23.60
N TYR A 25 -1.03 28.19 -22.71
CA TYR A 25 -1.36 29.61 -22.76
C TYR A 25 -0.13 30.50 -22.54
N ALA A 26 0.75 30.13 -21.62
CA ALA A 26 2.02 30.84 -21.42
C ALA A 26 2.93 30.79 -22.67
N LYS A 27 2.99 29.65 -23.37
CA LYS A 27 3.70 29.52 -24.65
C LYS A 27 3.08 30.37 -25.76
N GLN A 28 1.76 30.50 -25.81
CA GLN A 28 1.09 31.41 -26.75
C GLN A 28 1.51 32.87 -26.50
N VAL A 29 1.51 33.30 -25.24
CA VAL A 29 2.01 34.64 -24.87
C VAL A 29 3.48 34.81 -25.27
N ALA A 30 4.33 33.80 -25.04
CA ALA A 30 5.72 33.82 -25.49
C ALA A 30 5.84 34.11 -27.00
N LYS A 31 5.01 33.43 -27.80
CA LYS A 31 4.99 33.59 -29.26
C LYS A 31 4.52 34.99 -29.66
N LEU A 32 3.53 35.56 -28.96
CA LEU A 32 3.09 36.94 -29.18
C LEU A 32 4.23 37.96 -28.96
N TYR A 33 5.04 37.76 -27.91
CA TYR A 33 6.22 38.57 -27.65
C TYR A 33 7.28 38.42 -28.76
N GLN A 34 7.52 37.20 -29.24
CA GLN A 34 8.45 36.97 -30.35
C GLN A 34 7.98 37.68 -31.63
N THR A 35 6.70 37.57 -31.97
CA THR A 35 6.12 38.30 -33.12
C THR A 35 6.24 39.80 -32.95
N ALA A 36 5.98 40.34 -31.76
CA ALA A 36 6.15 41.77 -31.50
C ALA A 36 7.62 42.20 -31.68
N ALA A 37 8.59 41.43 -31.18
CA ALA A 37 10.01 41.71 -31.39
C ALA A 37 10.43 41.69 -32.87
N ASP A 38 9.87 40.77 -33.67
CA ASP A 38 10.11 40.73 -35.12
C ASP A 38 9.48 41.94 -35.85
N GLU A 39 8.29 42.38 -35.42
CA GLU A 39 7.66 43.61 -35.90
C GLU A 39 8.50 44.86 -35.55
N PHE A 40 9.07 44.91 -34.34
CA PHE A 40 9.98 45.99 -33.91
C PHE A 40 11.30 45.99 -34.70
N ALA A 41 11.90 44.82 -34.96
CA ALA A 41 13.11 44.70 -35.77
C ALA A 41 12.87 45.19 -37.22
N SER A 42 11.73 44.81 -37.78
CA SER A 42 11.32 45.22 -39.14
C SER A 42 11.04 46.71 -39.23
N LEU A 43 10.55 47.32 -38.14
CA LEU A 43 10.37 48.76 -38.03
C LEU A 43 11.73 49.47 -38.00
N ALA A 44 12.68 48.98 -37.19
CA ALA A 44 14.02 49.52 -37.08
C ALA A 44 14.82 49.48 -38.39
N GLY A 45 14.69 48.40 -39.17
CA GLY A 45 15.38 48.26 -40.45
C GLY A 45 14.98 49.29 -41.53
N LYS A 46 13.94 50.11 -41.27
CA LYS A 46 13.49 51.20 -42.15
C LYS A 46 13.97 52.57 -41.70
N ILE A 47 14.75 52.64 -40.62
CA ILE A 47 15.20 53.87 -39.97
C ILE A 47 16.67 54.09 -40.29
N ASN A 48 16.99 55.25 -40.87
CA ASN A 48 18.36 55.68 -41.08
C ASN A 48 18.75 56.63 -39.96
N LEU A 49 19.80 56.27 -39.20
CA LEU A 49 20.39 57.13 -38.19
C LEU A 49 21.54 57.96 -38.79
N PRO A 50 21.65 59.26 -38.47
CA PRO A 50 22.86 60.03 -38.73
C PRO A 50 24.08 59.41 -38.03
N ALA A 51 25.28 59.60 -38.58
CA ALA A 51 26.50 59.06 -38.00
C ALA A 51 26.67 59.48 -36.53
N GLY A 52 26.57 58.51 -35.62
CA GLY A 52 26.70 58.73 -34.18
C GLY A 52 25.45 59.27 -33.47
N GLY A 53 24.27 59.22 -34.07
CA GLY A 53 23.00 59.48 -33.38
C GLY A 53 22.58 58.30 -32.49
N THR A 54 21.92 58.59 -31.37
CA THR A 54 21.21 57.59 -30.54
C THR A 54 19.79 57.42 -31.06
N PHE A 55 19.27 56.20 -31.04
CA PHE A 55 17.88 55.93 -31.40
C PHE A 55 16.94 56.15 -30.22
N ASN A 56 15.92 56.96 -30.44
CA ASN A 56 14.74 57.04 -29.58
C ASN A 56 13.47 57.05 -30.45
N PHE A 57 12.41 56.33 -30.07
CA PHE A 57 11.18 56.38 -30.84
C PHE A 57 10.59 57.80 -30.92
N ASP A 58 10.83 58.65 -29.92
CA ASP A 58 10.35 60.03 -29.85
C ASP A 58 10.91 60.92 -30.97
N ASP A 59 12.09 60.60 -31.49
CA ASP A 59 12.72 61.32 -32.60
C ASP A 59 12.11 60.95 -33.97
N PHE A 60 11.31 59.88 -34.04
CA PHE A 60 10.72 59.36 -35.27
C PHE A 60 9.20 59.22 -35.17
N PRO A 61 8.41 60.29 -35.45
CA PRO A 61 6.96 60.28 -35.23
C PRO A 61 6.21 59.13 -35.90
N LYS A 62 6.60 58.76 -37.14
CA LYS A 62 6.02 57.62 -37.86
C LYS A 62 6.34 56.29 -37.17
N ALA A 63 7.60 56.09 -36.76
CA ALA A 63 8.03 54.88 -36.07
C ALA A 63 7.41 54.78 -34.67
N LYS A 64 7.31 55.90 -33.92
CA LYS A 64 6.60 55.98 -32.64
C LYS A 64 5.15 55.51 -32.76
N LYS A 65 4.43 55.97 -33.78
CA LYS A 65 3.03 55.56 -34.03
C LYS A 65 2.93 54.06 -34.33
N GLN A 66 3.84 53.52 -35.14
CA GLN A 66 3.87 52.09 -35.45
C GLN A 66 4.25 51.24 -34.24
N ALA A 67 5.28 51.63 -33.49
CA ALA A 67 5.69 51.02 -32.22
C ALA A 67 4.53 50.96 -31.21
N ARG A 68 3.81 52.08 -31.04
CA ARG A 68 2.60 52.11 -30.19
C ARG A 68 1.54 51.13 -30.69
N GLY A 69 1.34 51.02 -32.01
CA GLY A 69 0.43 50.03 -32.61
C GLY A 69 0.81 48.58 -32.30
N ILE A 70 2.12 48.26 -32.33
CA ILE A 70 2.65 46.93 -31.94
C ILE A 70 2.32 46.65 -30.47
N VAL A 71 2.59 47.60 -29.57
CA VAL A 71 2.30 47.49 -28.13
C VAL A 71 0.81 47.29 -27.88
N THR A 72 -0.05 48.09 -28.51
CA THR A 72 -1.52 47.97 -28.37
C THR A 72 -2.00 46.60 -28.80
N ARG A 73 -1.53 46.10 -29.95
CA ARG A 73 -1.93 44.79 -30.48
C ARG A 73 -1.39 43.66 -29.62
N LEU A 74 -0.16 43.76 -29.11
CA LEU A 74 0.40 42.80 -28.18
C LEU A 74 -0.42 42.73 -26.90
N ALA A 75 -0.69 43.88 -26.28
CA ALA A 75 -1.47 43.96 -25.04
C ALA A 75 -2.88 43.36 -25.23
N GLY A 76 -3.59 43.75 -26.30
CA GLY A 76 -4.90 43.21 -26.60
C GLY A 76 -4.91 41.70 -26.85
N LYS A 77 -3.91 41.17 -27.56
CA LYS A 77 -3.79 39.71 -27.79
C LYS A 77 -3.46 38.94 -26.52
N ILE A 78 -2.60 39.47 -25.64
CA ILE A 78 -2.30 38.85 -24.34
C ILE A 78 -3.55 38.85 -23.46
N GLU A 79 -4.26 39.97 -23.38
CA GLU A 79 -5.51 40.08 -22.63
C GLU A 79 -6.54 39.07 -23.14
N ALA A 80 -6.70 38.93 -24.46
CA ALA A 80 -7.57 37.92 -25.06
C ALA A 80 -7.17 36.48 -24.70
N VAL A 81 -5.87 36.16 -24.70
CA VAL A 81 -5.37 34.83 -24.30
C VAL A 81 -5.67 34.56 -22.83
N VAL A 82 -5.41 35.53 -21.94
CA VAL A 82 -5.64 35.37 -20.50
C VAL A 82 -7.13 35.24 -20.20
N THR A 83 -7.98 36.12 -20.74
CA THR A 83 -9.44 36.08 -20.53
C THR A 83 -10.08 34.80 -21.08
N SER A 84 -9.65 34.35 -22.27
CA SER A 84 -10.09 33.08 -22.84
C SER A 84 -9.64 31.90 -21.99
N GLY A 85 -8.38 31.91 -21.54
CA GLY A 85 -7.83 30.89 -20.65
C GLY A 85 -8.55 30.83 -19.30
N GLN A 86 -8.85 31.98 -18.70
CA GLN A 86 -9.64 32.08 -17.46
C GLN A 86 -11.01 31.42 -17.66
N ARG A 87 -11.73 31.71 -18.76
CA ARG A 87 -13.03 31.11 -19.06
C ARG A 87 -12.93 29.60 -19.29
N SER A 88 -11.98 29.15 -20.11
CA SER A 88 -11.79 27.73 -20.41
C SER A 88 -11.45 26.91 -19.17
N GLU A 89 -10.55 27.41 -18.33
CA GLU A 89 -10.14 26.70 -17.12
C GLU A 89 -11.20 26.81 -16.00
N TRP A 90 -11.96 27.90 -15.93
CA TRP A 90 -13.15 28.00 -15.06
C TRP A 90 -14.18 26.90 -15.37
N LEU A 91 -14.48 26.70 -16.65
CA LEU A 91 -15.39 25.64 -17.10
C LEU A 91 -14.78 24.25 -16.88
N ALA A 92 -13.47 24.09 -17.01
CA ALA A 92 -12.81 22.82 -16.72
C ALA A 92 -12.84 22.47 -15.22
N ALA A 93 -12.72 23.45 -14.33
CA ALA A 93 -12.96 23.27 -12.90
C ALA A 93 -14.42 22.87 -12.62
N CYS A 94 -15.38 23.47 -13.35
CA CYS A 94 -16.78 23.05 -13.27
C CYS A 94 -16.96 21.58 -13.71
N GLN A 95 -16.32 21.15 -14.80
CA GLN A 95 -16.34 19.74 -15.24
C GLN A 95 -15.70 18.79 -14.22
N LYS A 96 -14.58 19.18 -13.60
CA LYS A 96 -13.96 18.43 -12.49
C LYS A 96 -14.94 18.24 -11.34
N ASN A 97 -15.67 19.29 -10.96
CA ASN A 97 -16.68 19.22 -9.91
C ASN A 97 -17.91 18.39 -10.31
N ASP A 98 -18.34 18.42 -11.56
CA ASP A 98 -19.42 17.53 -12.04
C ASP A 98 -19.01 16.06 -11.98
N ALA A 99 -17.79 15.75 -12.43
CA ALA A 99 -17.24 14.39 -12.36
C ALA A 99 -17.12 13.91 -10.90
N PHE A 100 -16.66 14.80 -10.01
CA PHE A 100 -16.67 14.56 -8.57
C PHE A 100 -18.09 14.24 -8.08
N LEU A 101 -19.08 15.10 -8.35
CA LEU A 101 -20.46 14.90 -7.93
C LEU A 101 -21.05 13.59 -8.46
N ALA A 102 -20.82 13.25 -9.73
CA ALA A 102 -21.29 12.00 -10.32
C ALA A 102 -20.67 10.76 -9.66
N SER A 103 -19.44 10.87 -9.13
CA SER A 103 -18.77 9.77 -8.43
C SER A 103 -19.32 9.51 -7.02
N ILE A 104 -19.90 10.52 -6.37
CA ILE A 104 -20.39 10.45 -4.98
C ILE A 104 -21.92 10.44 -4.86
N LEU A 105 -22.63 10.91 -5.88
CA LEU A 105 -24.09 11.05 -5.89
C LEU A 105 -24.69 10.51 -7.19
N ARG A 106 -25.83 9.82 -7.08
CA ARG A 106 -26.70 9.59 -8.25
C ARG A 106 -27.38 10.90 -8.58
N THR A 107 -26.77 11.69 -9.47
CA THR A 107 -27.25 13.02 -9.88
C THR A 107 -28.67 12.99 -10.43
N SER A 108 -29.12 11.87 -11.02
CA SER A 108 -30.50 11.65 -11.47
C SER A 108 -31.55 11.63 -10.35
N LYS A 109 -31.13 11.54 -9.09
CA LYS A 109 -32.01 11.56 -7.91
C LYS A 109 -32.01 12.91 -7.19
N LEU A 110 -31.36 13.94 -7.74
CA LEU A 110 -31.42 15.30 -7.19
C LEU A 110 -32.74 15.95 -7.62
N THR A 111 -33.30 16.78 -6.75
CA THR A 111 -34.37 17.70 -7.15
C THR A 111 -33.85 18.69 -8.19
N LYS A 112 -34.74 19.35 -8.94
CA LYS A 112 -34.33 20.32 -9.97
C LYS A 112 -33.53 21.46 -9.34
N GLU A 113 -33.97 21.95 -8.19
CA GLU A 113 -33.33 23.02 -7.42
C GLU A 113 -31.96 22.60 -6.88
N GLU A 114 -31.82 21.36 -6.37
CA GLU A 114 -30.53 20.83 -5.94
C GLU A 114 -29.57 20.63 -7.12
N ALA A 115 -30.07 20.16 -8.27
CA ALA A 115 -29.26 19.99 -9.47
C ALA A 115 -28.76 21.34 -10.00
N GLU A 116 -29.62 22.36 -10.08
CA GLU A 116 -29.26 23.72 -10.49
C GLU A 116 -28.20 24.32 -9.56
N ARG A 117 -28.38 24.19 -8.24
CA ARG A 117 -27.40 24.65 -7.24
C ARG A 117 -26.10 23.87 -7.32
N TYR A 118 -26.16 22.54 -7.43
CA TYR A 118 -24.97 21.68 -7.39
C TYR A 118 -24.24 21.63 -8.71
N GLN A 119 -24.83 22.10 -9.81
CA GLN A 119 -24.24 22.17 -11.15
C GLN A 119 -23.96 23.59 -11.65
N ALA A 120 -24.22 24.60 -10.82
CA ALA A 120 -24.04 26.01 -11.14
C ALA A 120 -22.63 26.33 -11.67
N ARG A 121 -22.58 26.96 -12.85
CA ARG A 121 -21.32 27.35 -13.52
C ARG A 121 -20.74 28.66 -12.99
N ASN A 122 -21.49 29.43 -12.21
CA ASN A 122 -21.07 30.69 -11.59
C ASN A 122 -20.45 31.70 -12.60
N LEU A 123 -21.08 31.85 -13.79
CA LEU A 123 -20.55 32.70 -14.86
C LEU A 123 -20.55 34.19 -14.52
N GLU A 124 -21.46 34.64 -13.66
CA GLU A 124 -21.43 36.02 -13.12
C GLU A 124 -20.19 36.25 -12.27
N ALA A 125 -19.83 35.27 -11.42
CA ALA A 125 -18.61 35.33 -10.63
C ALA A 125 -17.35 35.29 -11.50
N LEU A 126 -17.37 34.55 -12.62
CA LEU A 126 -16.31 34.63 -13.63
C LEU A 126 -16.21 36.05 -14.21
N SER A 127 -17.34 36.68 -14.57
CA SER A 127 -17.34 38.06 -15.07
C SER A 127 -16.78 39.04 -14.04
N ALA A 128 -17.19 38.91 -12.78
CA ALA A 128 -16.67 39.71 -11.67
C ALA A 128 -15.16 39.48 -11.47
N PHE A 129 -14.70 38.23 -11.56
CA PHE A 129 -13.29 37.87 -11.49
C PHE A 129 -12.47 38.50 -12.61
N GLN A 130 -12.99 38.54 -13.84
CA GLN A 130 -12.34 39.16 -15.00
C GLN A 130 -12.26 40.68 -14.88
N LYS A 131 -13.28 41.31 -14.29
CA LYS A 131 -13.36 42.77 -14.09
C LYS A 131 -12.63 43.28 -12.84
N ARG A 132 -12.10 42.37 -12.00
CA ARG A 132 -11.47 42.74 -10.72
C ARG A 132 -10.21 43.58 -10.93
N LYS A 133 -9.92 44.42 -9.93
CA LYS A 133 -8.68 45.18 -9.84
C LYS A 133 -7.74 44.53 -8.83
N GLU A 134 -6.48 44.39 -9.17
CA GLU A 134 -5.42 43.94 -8.27
C GLU A 134 -4.41 45.07 -8.08
N ASN A 135 -4.24 45.51 -6.83
CA ASN A 135 -3.47 46.72 -6.49
C ASN A 135 -3.92 47.96 -7.29
N GLY A 136 -5.24 48.11 -7.48
CA GLY A 136 -5.83 49.23 -8.22
C GLY A 136 -5.83 49.09 -9.75
N LEU A 137 -5.16 48.07 -10.31
CA LEU A 137 -5.06 47.86 -11.75
C LEU A 137 -5.92 46.69 -12.23
N ASN A 138 -6.65 46.88 -13.33
CA ASN A 138 -7.35 45.77 -14.00
C ASN A 138 -6.38 44.93 -14.87
N LEU A 139 -6.86 43.82 -15.43
CA LEU A 139 -6.04 42.93 -16.26
C LEU A 139 -5.41 43.67 -17.46
N SER A 140 -6.20 44.46 -18.18
CA SER A 140 -5.75 45.22 -19.36
C SER A 140 -4.59 46.15 -19.01
N GLN A 141 -4.69 46.91 -17.90
CA GLN A 141 -3.64 47.81 -17.42
C GLN A 141 -2.37 47.06 -17.01
N ARG A 142 -2.49 45.89 -16.37
CA ARG A 142 -1.34 45.07 -15.98
C ARG A 142 -0.61 44.49 -17.19
N VAL A 143 -1.38 44.03 -18.18
CA VAL A 143 -0.84 43.53 -19.45
C VAL A 143 -0.19 44.66 -20.25
N TRP A 144 -0.83 45.83 -20.29
CA TRP A 144 -0.31 47.02 -20.95
C TRP A 144 1.05 47.42 -20.38
N LYS A 145 1.19 47.45 -19.06
CA LYS A 145 2.47 47.73 -18.40
C LYS A 145 3.59 46.81 -18.91
N TYR A 146 3.35 45.51 -19.03
CA TYR A 146 4.37 44.59 -19.55
C TYR A 146 4.61 44.73 -21.06
N ALA A 147 3.62 45.19 -21.83
CA ALA A 147 3.81 45.50 -23.24
C ALA A 147 4.59 46.81 -23.44
N GLU A 148 4.44 47.78 -22.54
CA GLU A 148 5.23 49.02 -22.52
C GLU A 148 6.69 48.76 -22.11
N GLU A 149 6.92 47.96 -21.08
CA GLU A 149 8.27 47.49 -20.71
C GLU A 149 8.98 46.77 -21.87
N LEU A 150 8.23 46.10 -22.76
CA LEU A 150 8.80 45.56 -24.00
C LEU A 150 9.27 46.66 -24.94
N LYS A 151 8.45 47.70 -25.17
CA LYS A 151 8.80 48.82 -26.06
C LYS A 151 10.13 49.44 -25.62
N ASP A 152 10.30 49.69 -24.33
CA ASP A 152 11.52 50.29 -23.79
C ASP A 152 12.75 49.38 -24.00
N ALA A 153 12.57 48.07 -23.78
CA ALA A 153 13.62 47.10 -24.07
C ALA A 153 13.95 46.99 -25.57
N MET A 154 12.95 47.12 -26.45
CA MET A 154 13.16 47.09 -27.89
C MET A 154 13.82 48.39 -28.37
N GLU A 155 13.45 49.56 -27.85
CA GLU A 155 14.11 50.84 -28.14
C GLU A 155 15.61 50.77 -27.85
N LEU A 156 15.97 50.27 -26.66
CA LEU A 156 17.37 50.06 -26.28
C LEU A 156 18.07 49.04 -27.18
N GLY A 157 17.41 47.92 -27.50
CA GLY A 157 18.00 46.88 -28.34
C GLY A 157 18.21 47.34 -29.79
N ILE A 158 17.31 48.18 -30.30
CA ILE A 158 17.39 48.80 -31.62
C ILE A 158 18.53 49.82 -31.67
N ASP A 159 18.66 50.69 -30.65
CA ASP A 159 19.76 51.65 -30.53
C ASP A 159 21.12 50.96 -30.64
N VAL A 160 21.32 49.89 -29.87
CA VAL A 160 22.54 49.08 -29.92
C VAL A 160 22.74 48.45 -31.30
N GLY A 161 21.70 47.83 -31.86
CA GLY A 161 21.81 47.12 -33.13
C GLY A 161 22.08 48.02 -34.34
N LEU A 162 21.49 49.22 -34.37
CA LEU A 162 21.74 50.22 -35.40
C LEU A 162 23.15 50.83 -35.23
N GLY A 163 23.59 51.08 -34.00
CA GLY A 163 24.95 51.53 -33.71
C GLY A 163 26.05 50.54 -34.15
N GLU A 164 25.74 49.24 -34.14
CA GLU A 164 26.62 48.16 -34.60
C GLU A 164 26.48 47.86 -36.11
N GLY A 165 25.61 48.57 -36.84
CA GLY A 165 25.41 48.37 -38.28
C GLY A 165 24.75 47.03 -38.66
N LYS A 166 23.99 46.42 -37.74
CA LYS A 166 23.38 45.10 -37.97
C LYS A 166 22.24 45.15 -38.98
N SER A 167 22.10 44.07 -39.77
CA SER A 167 20.94 43.90 -40.65
C SER A 167 19.65 43.68 -39.84
N ALA A 168 18.49 43.95 -40.46
CA ALA A 168 17.19 43.71 -39.81
C ALA A 168 17.01 42.26 -39.35
N GLN A 169 17.56 41.29 -40.08
CA GLN A 169 17.50 39.87 -39.72
C GLN A 169 18.38 39.54 -38.50
N GLN A 170 19.58 40.15 -38.41
CA GLN A 170 20.45 40.00 -37.23
C GLN A 170 19.81 40.67 -36.02
N LEU A 171 19.27 41.87 -36.19
CA LEU A 171 18.56 42.60 -35.14
C LEU A 171 17.35 41.83 -34.60
N SER A 172 16.53 41.21 -35.46
CA SER A 172 15.41 40.34 -35.04
C SER A 172 15.87 39.17 -34.17
N ARG A 173 17.00 38.54 -34.50
CA ARG A 173 17.56 37.43 -33.70
C ARG A 173 17.99 37.91 -32.32
N ASP A 174 18.67 39.05 -32.27
CA ASP A 174 19.18 39.64 -31.02
C ASP A 174 18.03 40.09 -30.11
N LEU A 175 17.05 40.81 -30.66
CA LEU A 175 15.87 41.26 -29.91
C LEU A 175 15.08 40.07 -29.31
N ARG A 176 14.91 38.98 -30.07
CA ARG A 176 14.29 37.74 -29.55
C ARG A 176 15.12 37.08 -28.46
N GLN A 177 16.44 37.15 -28.54
CA GLN A 177 17.33 36.63 -27.51
C GLN A 177 17.21 37.45 -26.21
N TYR A 178 17.09 38.78 -26.32
CA TYR A 178 16.90 39.68 -25.18
C TYR A 178 15.57 39.46 -24.45
N LEU A 179 14.53 38.97 -25.13
CA LEU A 179 13.28 38.55 -24.47
C LEU A 179 13.50 37.43 -23.45
N ASN A 180 14.40 36.49 -23.74
CA ASN A 180 14.65 35.32 -22.90
C ASN A 180 15.76 35.56 -21.88
N GLU A 181 16.78 36.32 -22.27
CA GLU A 181 17.96 36.67 -21.49
C GLU A 181 18.16 38.19 -21.49
N PRO A 182 17.30 38.93 -20.77
CA PRO A 182 17.33 40.40 -20.73
C PRO A 182 18.66 40.94 -20.22
N ASP A 183 19.41 40.15 -19.44
CA ASP A 183 20.75 40.50 -18.97
C ASP A 183 21.74 40.73 -20.09
N ARG A 184 21.53 40.14 -21.28
CA ARG A 184 22.37 40.42 -22.45
C ARG A 184 22.19 41.84 -22.97
N LEU A 185 20.98 42.37 -22.88
CA LEU A 185 20.66 43.76 -23.24
C LEU A 185 21.20 44.75 -22.20
N TYR A 186 21.22 44.35 -20.93
CA TYR A 186 21.70 45.16 -19.81
C TYR A 186 23.19 44.96 -19.50
N ARG A 187 23.90 44.08 -20.22
CA ARG A 187 25.37 43.96 -20.16
C ARG A 187 25.99 45.03 -21.06
N ARG A 188 26.98 45.74 -20.51
CA ARG A 188 27.94 46.66 -21.14
C ARG A 188 27.72 46.95 -22.64
N VAL A 189 27.16 48.11 -22.95
CA VAL A 189 27.04 48.71 -24.30
C VAL A 189 28.33 49.48 -24.62
N ARG A 190 28.87 49.40 -25.84
CA ARG A 190 30.08 50.17 -26.21
C ARG A 190 29.72 51.62 -26.53
N ASP A 191 30.44 52.58 -25.94
CA ASP A 191 30.38 53.99 -26.32
C ASP A 191 31.21 54.27 -27.59
N LYS A 192 31.13 55.50 -28.12
CA LYS A 192 31.85 55.93 -29.34
C LYS A 192 33.39 55.80 -29.26
N GLY A 193 33.96 55.59 -28.07
CA GLY A 193 35.40 55.31 -27.88
C GLY A 193 35.73 53.82 -27.75
N GLY A 194 34.77 52.93 -27.98
CA GLY A 194 34.92 51.49 -27.80
C GLY A 194 34.84 51.03 -26.34
N ASN A 195 34.57 51.94 -25.40
CA ASN A 195 34.54 51.63 -23.97
C ASN A 195 33.16 51.12 -23.54
N LEU A 196 33.17 50.12 -22.67
CA LEU A 196 31.98 49.44 -22.20
C LEU A 196 31.27 50.24 -21.08
N ARG A 197 30.06 50.74 -21.34
CA ARG A 197 29.19 51.44 -20.38
C ARG A 197 27.82 50.76 -20.25
N LEU A 198 27.27 50.71 -19.04
CA LEU A 198 25.85 50.36 -18.85
C LEU A 198 24.97 51.46 -19.45
N SER A 199 23.91 51.11 -20.19
CA SER A 199 22.93 52.09 -20.66
C SER A 199 22.27 52.80 -19.47
N LYS A 200 21.80 54.04 -19.68
CA LYS A 200 21.15 54.84 -18.61
C LYS A 200 19.95 54.08 -18.02
N ALA A 201 19.20 53.36 -18.85
CA ALA A 201 18.12 52.47 -18.43
C ALA A 201 18.63 51.24 -17.67
N ALA A 202 19.71 50.58 -18.13
CA ALA A 202 20.31 49.43 -17.45
C ALA A 202 20.83 49.77 -16.04
N LYS A 203 21.39 50.98 -15.85
CA LYS A 203 21.87 51.45 -14.54
C LYS A 203 20.73 51.67 -13.54
N MET A 204 19.54 52.02 -14.02
CA MET A 204 18.39 52.35 -13.16
C MET A 204 17.43 51.16 -12.99
N TYR A 205 17.50 50.13 -13.84
CA TYR A 205 16.53 49.03 -13.86
C TYR A 205 16.74 48.00 -12.74
N HIS A 206 15.97 48.16 -11.66
CA HIS A 206 15.92 47.25 -10.52
C HIS A 206 14.48 46.75 -10.33
N PRO A 207 14.07 45.64 -10.98
CA PRO A 207 12.67 45.19 -10.96
C PRO A 207 12.17 44.73 -9.57
N GLY A 208 13.06 44.62 -8.59
CA GLY A 208 12.76 44.17 -7.23
C GLY A 208 12.82 42.64 -7.07
N GLN A 209 12.70 42.17 -5.83
CA GLN A 209 12.68 40.74 -5.54
C GLN A 209 11.39 40.08 -6.11
N GLY A 210 11.55 38.94 -6.81
CA GLY A 210 10.43 38.14 -7.32
C GLY A 210 9.78 38.64 -8.62
N VAL A 211 10.39 39.61 -9.31
CA VAL A 211 9.99 40.10 -10.63
C VAL A 211 11.08 39.78 -11.65
N TYR A 212 10.73 39.20 -12.80
CA TYR A 212 11.71 38.93 -13.83
C TYR A 212 12.15 40.23 -14.51
N ARG A 213 13.41 40.28 -14.96
CA ARG A 213 13.89 41.37 -15.83
C ARG A 213 13.28 41.36 -17.23
N SER A 214 12.69 40.23 -17.62
CA SER A 214 12.04 40.04 -18.92
C SER A 214 10.54 40.31 -18.78
N SER A 215 10.04 41.29 -19.52
CA SER A 215 8.61 41.57 -19.61
C SER A 215 7.83 40.38 -20.17
N ALA A 216 8.42 39.61 -21.10
CA ALA A 216 7.84 38.37 -21.61
C ALA A 216 7.67 37.32 -20.50
N LYS A 217 8.68 37.09 -19.66
CA LYS A 217 8.58 36.15 -18.52
C LYS A 217 7.58 36.63 -17.47
N ASN A 218 7.49 37.95 -17.22
CA ASN A 218 6.48 38.53 -16.34
C ASN A 218 5.06 38.35 -16.88
N ALA A 219 4.84 38.56 -18.18
CA ALA A 219 3.56 38.32 -18.83
C ALA A 219 3.18 36.84 -18.79
N GLN A 220 4.11 35.91 -19.08
CA GLN A 220 3.86 34.48 -18.90
C GLN A 220 3.50 34.12 -17.45
N ARG A 221 4.21 34.69 -16.47
CA ARG A 221 3.92 34.51 -15.04
C ARG A 221 2.52 35.01 -14.69
N LEU A 222 2.14 36.20 -15.19
CA LEU A 222 0.80 36.75 -15.04
C LEU A 222 -0.23 35.78 -15.62
N THR A 223 -0.05 35.33 -16.86
CA THR A 223 -0.94 34.37 -17.53
C THR A 223 -1.14 33.10 -16.72
N ARG A 224 -0.07 32.45 -16.25
CA ARG A 224 -0.19 31.24 -15.43
C ARG A 224 -0.95 31.49 -14.14
N THR A 225 -0.65 32.61 -13.48
CA THR A 225 -1.23 32.97 -12.18
C THR A 225 -2.72 33.29 -12.31
N GLU A 226 -3.10 34.14 -13.27
CA GLU A 226 -4.49 34.54 -13.51
C GLU A 226 -5.39 33.36 -13.89
N ILE A 227 -4.89 32.47 -14.75
CA ILE A 227 -5.64 31.30 -15.20
C ILE A 227 -5.79 30.26 -14.08
N ASN A 228 -4.73 30.01 -13.30
CA ASN A 228 -4.80 29.13 -12.13
C ASN A 228 -5.75 29.69 -11.06
N MET A 229 -5.69 31.00 -10.79
CA MET A 229 -6.61 31.64 -9.84
C MET A 229 -8.07 31.48 -10.30
N ALA A 230 -8.37 31.65 -11.58
CA ALA A 230 -9.73 31.44 -12.11
C ALA A 230 -10.20 29.97 -11.92
N TYR A 231 -9.33 29.01 -12.16
CA TYR A 231 -9.62 27.59 -11.94
C TYR A 231 -9.96 27.31 -10.46
N ARG A 232 -9.13 27.82 -9.54
CA ARG A 232 -9.31 27.63 -8.09
C ARG A 232 -10.48 28.41 -7.51
N GLU A 233 -10.76 29.60 -8.03
CA GLU A 233 -11.93 30.40 -7.68
C GLU A 233 -13.22 29.65 -8.00
N SER A 234 -13.29 29.05 -9.19
CA SER A 234 -14.42 28.24 -9.63
C SER A 234 -14.67 27.07 -8.67
N GLU A 235 -13.62 26.36 -8.25
CA GLU A 235 -13.71 25.30 -7.24
C GLU A 235 -14.20 25.83 -5.89
N TYR A 236 -13.60 26.90 -5.39
CA TYR A 236 -13.97 27.51 -4.12
C TYR A 236 -15.46 27.88 -4.06
N LEU A 237 -15.96 28.58 -5.08
CA LEU A 237 -17.35 29.00 -5.17
C LEU A 237 -18.30 27.81 -5.26
N ARG A 238 -17.92 26.81 -6.06
CA ARG A 238 -18.70 25.60 -6.20
C ARG A 238 -18.80 24.85 -4.88
N TRP A 239 -17.69 24.74 -4.15
CA TRP A 239 -17.68 24.06 -2.87
C TRP A 239 -18.53 24.79 -1.84
N GLN A 240 -18.55 26.14 -1.80
CA GLN A 240 -19.44 26.89 -0.91
C GLN A 240 -20.91 26.46 -1.03
N GLN A 241 -21.36 26.19 -2.25
CA GLN A 241 -22.75 25.83 -2.55
C GLN A 241 -23.11 24.40 -2.14
N LEU A 242 -22.11 23.50 -2.01
CA LEU A 242 -22.29 22.09 -1.68
C LEU A 242 -22.28 21.88 -0.16
N ASP A 243 -23.45 21.62 0.41
CA ASP A 243 -23.67 21.47 1.85
C ASP A 243 -22.87 20.33 2.52
N PHE A 244 -22.62 19.24 1.81
CA PHE A 244 -21.86 18.10 2.28
C PHE A 244 -20.35 18.30 2.24
N ILE A 245 -19.86 19.43 1.72
CA ILE A 245 -18.46 19.83 1.86
C ILE A 245 -18.33 20.66 3.12
N VAL A 246 -17.41 20.26 4.00
CA VAL A 246 -17.29 20.76 5.38
C VAL A 246 -15.89 21.32 5.69
N GLY A 247 -14.99 21.25 4.71
CA GLY A 247 -13.65 21.79 4.79
C GLY A 247 -12.94 21.63 3.44
N ILE A 248 -11.71 22.15 3.35
CA ILE A 248 -10.80 21.90 2.23
C ILE A 248 -9.46 21.42 2.76
N ARG A 249 -8.83 20.48 2.05
CA ARG A 249 -7.45 20.06 2.34
C ARG A 249 -6.55 20.62 1.25
N VAL A 250 -5.64 21.51 1.64
CA VAL A 250 -4.63 22.08 0.75
C VAL A 250 -3.43 21.12 0.70
N MET A 251 -3.11 20.65 -0.51
CA MET A 251 -2.05 19.69 -0.77
C MET A 251 -0.96 20.29 -1.66
N LEU A 252 0.27 19.86 -1.39
CA LEU A 252 1.43 20.17 -2.21
C LEU A 252 1.29 19.59 -3.61
N SER A 253 1.78 20.36 -4.59
CA SER A 253 1.99 19.84 -5.94
C SER A 253 3.21 18.93 -5.98
N ASN A 254 3.30 18.04 -6.97
CA ASN A 254 4.49 17.24 -7.21
C ASN A 254 5.67 18.05 -7.80
N ASN A 255 5.65 19.38 -7.70
CA ASN A 255 6.59 20.29 -8.37
C ASN A 255 7.33 21.22 -7.37
N HIS A 256 7.43 20.82 -6.10
CA HIS A 256 8.27 21.46 -5.07
C HIS A 256 9.74 21.04 -5.24
N THR A 257 10.28 21.25 -6.44
CA THR A 257 11.65 20.93 -6.81
C THR A 257 12.24 22.03 -7.67
N ILE A 258 13.45 22.50 -7.36
CA ILE A 258 14.23 23.41 -8.20
C ILE A 258 15.40 22.66 -8.82
N LYS A 259 15.94 23.17 -9.93
CA LYS A 259 17.21 22.65 -10.45
C LYS A 259 18.37 23.33 -9.72
N ASN A 260 19.31 22.56 -9.19
CA ASN A 260 20.56 23.10 -8.63
C ASN A 260 21.48 23.63 -9.76
N SER A 261 22.65 24.16 -9.39
CA SER A 261 23.65 24.66 -10.36
C SER A 261 24.16 23.61 -11.36
N LYS A 262 23.94 22.32 -11.09
CA LYS A 262 24.26 21.18 -11.95
C LYS A 262 23.08 20.71 -12.81
N GLY A 263 21.92 21.36 -12.69
CA GLY A 263 20.70 21.02 -13.44
C GLY A 263 19.87 19.89 -12.81
N GLU A 264 20.23 19.41 -11.62
CA GLU A 264 19.58 18.29 -10.93
C GLU A 264 18.38 18.79 -10.12
N PRO A 265 17.22 18.08 -10.13
CA PRO A 265 16.07 18.45 -9.33
C PRO A 265 16.34 18.19 -7.84
N VAL A 266 16.36 19.24 -7.03
CA VAL A 266 16.45 19.20 -5.57
C VAL A 266 15.16 19.71 -4.94
N PRO A 267 14.72 19.18 -3.78
CA PRO A 267 13.53 19.67 -3.08
C PRO A 267 13.63 21.18 -2.81
N PHE A 268 12.55 21.88 -3.12
CA PHE A 268 12.41 23.31 -2.86
C PHE A 268 11.31 23.49 -1.82
N VAL A 269 11.74 23.89 -0.62
CA VAL A 269 10.82 24.20 0.47
C VAL A 269 10.40 25.66 0.33
N ASP A 270 9.10 25.87 0.17
CA ASP A 270 8.51 27.20 0.16
C ASP A 270 7.36 27.31 1.16
N ILE A 271 6.64 28.44 1.10
CA ILE A 271 5.54 28.71 2.02
C ILE A 271 4.41 27.68 1.92
N CYS A 272 4.23 27.02 0.78
CA CYS A 272 3.21 25.99 0.63
C CYS A 272 3.47 24.78 1.52
N ASP A 273 4.75 24.43 1.76
CA ASP A 273 5.11 23.33 2.64
C ASP A 273 4.67 23.61 4.08
N THR A 274 4.84 24.86 4.51
CA THR A 274 4.40 25.32 5.84
C THR A 274 2.87 25.43 5.95
N LEU A 275 2.21 25.89 4.88
CA LEU A 275 0.78 26.16 4.87
C LEU A 275 -0.07 25.00 4.35
N ALA A 276 0.50 23.83 4.05
CA ALA A 276 -0.28 22.65 3.70
C ALA A 276 -1.09 22.16 4.91
N GLY A 277 -2.32 21.70 4.69
CA GLY A 277 -3.17 21.22 5.78
C GLY A 277 -4.67 21.36 5.52
N ASP A 278 -5.45 21.13 6.57
CA ASP A 278 -6.91 21.17 6.54
C ASP A 278 -7.39 22.56 6.97
N TYR A 279 -8.18 23.19 6.11
CA TYR A 279 -8.73 24.53 6.31
C TYR A 279 -10.25 24.50 6.35
N PRO A 280 -10.88 25.46 7.06
CA PRO A 280 -12.31 25.68 6.98
C PRO A 280 -12.74 25.88 5.53
N LYS A 281 -13.95 25.41 5.20
CA LYS A 281 -14.50 25.53 3.85
C LYS A 281 -14.53 26.98 3.35
N THR A 282 -14.71 27.93 4.25
CA THR A 282 -14.74 29.37 4.02
C THR A 282 -13.37 29.97 3.72
N CYS A 283 -12.28 29.23 3.97
CA CYS A 283 -10.94 29.64 3.57
C CYS A 283 -10.81 29.59 2.06
N LYS A 284 -10.54 30.75 1.46
CA LYS A 284 -10.35 30.90 0.03
C LYS A 284 -8.90 30.60 -0.34
N PHE A 285 -8.72 29.55 -1.14
CA PHE A 285 -7.43 29.16 -1.68
C PHE A 285 -7.41 29.33 -3.21
N VAL A 286 -6.69 30.34 -3.69
CA VAL A 286 -6.44 30.57 -5.12
C VAL A 286 -4.97 30.32 -5.51
N GLY A 287 -4.21 29.72 -4.58
CA GLY A 287 -2.76 29.63 -4.56
C GLY A 287 -2.17 30.46 -3.41
N TRP A 288 -0.98 30.09 -2.92
CA TRP A 288 -0.29 30.83 -1.86
C TRP A 288 0.59 31.97 -2.39
N HIS A 289 1.12 31.80 -3.60
CA HIS A 289 2.00 32.76 -4.26
C HIS A 289 1.79 32.70 -5.78
N PRO A 290 2.34 33.67 -6.54
CA PRO A 290 2.36 33.62 -8.00
C PRO A 290 2.99 32.32 -8.52
N GLN A 291 2.46 31.76 -9.60
CA GLN A 291 2.81 30.44 -10.15
C GLN A 291 2.63 29.23 -9.20
N CYS A 292 1.86 29.37 -8.12
CA CYS A 292 1.55 28.24 -7.25
C CYS A 292 0.78 27.15 -8.02
N ARG A 293 1.25 25.90 -7.90
CA ARG A 293 0.62 24.69 -8.49
C ARG A 293 0.01 23.78 -7.42
N CYS A 294 0.02 24.20 -6.17
CA CYS A 294 -0.68 23.48 -5.10
C CYS A 294 -2.19 23.50 -5.36
N PHE A 295 -2.88 22.50 -4.83
CA PHE A 295 -4.30 22.29 -5.10
C PHE A 295 -5.04 21.98 -3.81
N ALA A 296 -6.34 22.20 -3.83
CA ALA A 296 -7.21 21.83 -2.73
C ALA A 296 -8.09 20.64 -3.13
N VAL A 297 -8.44 19.81 -2.16
CA VAL A 297 -9.47 18.77 -2.30
C VAL A 297 -10.56 18.98 -1.25
N PRO A 298 -11.83 18.71 -1.57
CA PRO A 298 -12.91 18.91 -0.62
C PRO A 298 -12.88 17.87 0.50
N ILE A 299 -13.09 18.30 1.74
CA ILE A 299 -13.35 17.41 2.89
C ILE A 299 -14.86 17.24 2.99
N MET A 300 -15.32 15.99 2.86
CA MET A 300 -16.75 15.66 2.90
C MET A 300 -17.24 15.42 4.33
N ALA A 301 -18.52 15.73 4.56
CA ALA A 301 -19.27 15.27 5.73
C ALA A 301 -19.32 13.74 5.77
N ASP A 302 -19.57 13.17 6.95
CA ASP A 302 -19.79 11.73 7.06
C ASP A 302 -21.03 11.30 6.28
N TYR A 303 -20.97 10.09 5.72
CA TYR A 303 -22.01 9.57 4.81
C TYR A 303 -23.37 9.44 5.50
N ASP A 304 -23.41 9.06 6.77
CA ASP A 304 -24.64 8.93 7.54
C ASP A 304 -25.23 10.31 7.90
N GLU A 305 -24.40 11.29 8.26
CA GLU A 305 -24.81 12.68 8.50
C GLU A 305 -25.38 13.32 7.24
N TYR A 306 -24.74 13.09 6.08
CA TYR A 306 -25.23 13.57 4.79
C TYR A 306 -26.64 13.01 4.49
N ASN A 307 -26.84 11.70 4.64
CA ASN A 307 -28.14 11.07 4.39
C ASN A 307 -29.22 11.53 5.39
N LYS A 308 -28.87 11.68 6.68
CA LYS A 308 -29.77 12.21 7.72
C LYS A 308 -30.14 13.66 7.43
N ASN A 309 -29.17 14.52 7.07
CA ASN A 309 -29.40 15.91 6.70
C ASN A 309 -30.29 16.04 5.46
N ARG A 310 -30.08 15.18 4.46
CA ARG A 310 -30.92 15.13 3.27
C ARG A 310 -32.36 14.73 3.59
N ALA A 311 -32.55 13.69 4.40
CA ALA A 311 -33.88 13.25 4.84
C ALA A 311 -34.60 14.32 5.69
N ASN A 312 -33.89 14.99 6.59
CA ASN A 312 -34.44 16.05 7.42
C ASN A 312 -34.79 17.30 6.63
N ARG A 313 -33.97 17.65 5.62
CA ARG A 313 -34.30 18.72 4.67
C ARG A 313 -35.57 18.42 3.90
N LEU A 314 -35.72 17.21 3.36
CA LEU A 314 -36.94 16.78 2.66
C LEU A 314 -38.16 16.87 3.58
N LYS A 315 -38.05 16.41 4.83
CA LYS A 315 -39.12 16.54 5.84
C LYS A 315 -39.48 18.00 6.13
N ALA A 316 -38.50 18.90 6.21
CA ALA A 316 -38.74 20.32 6.46
C ALA A 316 -39.42 21.00 5.27
N ILE A 317 -39.02 20.68 4.03
CA ILE A 317 -39.66 21.16 2.80
C ILE A 317 -41.13 20.75 2.76
N VAL A 318 -41.44 19.46 3.02
CA VAL A 318 -42.83 18.96 3.07
C VAL A 318 -43.66 19.68 4.15
N LYS A 319 -43.01 20.13 5.24
CA LYS A 319 -43.65 20.84 6.36
C LYS A 319 -43.67 22.37 6.20
N GLY A 320 -43.17 22.92 5.08
CA GLY A 320 -43.06 24.37 4.88
C GLY A 320 -42.09 25.07 5.84
N ALA A 321 -41.19 24.34 6.49
CA ALA A 321 -40.26 24.87 7.50
C ALA A 321 -38.84 25.03 6.94
N GLN A 322 -38.09 26.03 7.41
CA GLN A 322 -36.67 26.18 7.06
C GLN A 322 -35.80 25.17 7.83
N TYR A 323 -35.02 24.37 7.10
CA TYR A 323 -34.07 23.44 7.69
C TYR A 323 -32.69 24.10 7.91
N LYS A 324 -32.28 24.24 9.17
CA LYS A 324 -30.91 24.62 9.54
C LYS A 324 -30.07 23.37 9.76
N SER A 325 -29.17 23.06 8.81
CA SER A 325 -28.28 21.90 8.92
C SER A 325 -27.37 22.03 10.13
N LEU A 326 -27.27 20.97 10.93
CA LEU A 326 -26.24 20.87 11.95
C LEU A 326 -24.87 20.67 11.27
N PRO A 327 -23.79 21.30 11.78
CA PRO A 327 -22.45 21.14 11.23
C PRO A 327 -21.98 19.70 11.44
N SER A 328 -21.43 19.09 10.39
CA SER A 328 -20.86 17.74 10.42
C SER A 328 -19.76 17.60 11.46
N ARG A 329 -19.57 16.40 12.00
CA ARG A 329 -18.44 16.10 12.89
C ARG A 329 -17.07 16.26 12.21
N ARG A 330 -16.99 16.11 10.88
CA ARG A 330 -15.78 16.38 10.08
C ARG A 330 -15.57 17.85 9.72
N THR A 331 -16.42 18.76 10.22
CA THR A 331 -16.30 20.20 9.92
C THR A 331 -14.98 20.74 10.43
N VAL A 332 -14.17 21.26 9.51
CA VAL A 332 -12.94 21.96 9.87
C VAL A 332 -13.32 23.35 10.35
N LYS A 333 -13.18 23.58 11.66
CA LYS A 333 -13.63 24.81 12.31
C LYS A 333 -12.59 25.92 12.20
N ASP A 334 -11.31 25.60 12.39
CA ASP A 334 -10.20 26.56 12.47
C ASP A 334 -9.13 26.24 11.43
N VAL A 335 -8.29 27.22 11.12
CA VAL A 335 -7.11 27.06 10.25
C VAL A 335 -6.01 26.26 10.98
N PRO A 336 -5.07 25.62 10.25
CA PRO A 336 -3.98 24.87 10.87
C PRO A 336 -3.16 25.70 11.85
N LYS A 337 -2.62 25.07 12.90
CA LYS A 337 -1.69 25.74 13.84
C LYS A 337 -0.50 26.38 13.10
N ALA A 338 0.10 25.66 12.15
CA ALA A 338 1.19 26.16 11.33
C ALA A 338 0.84 27.45 10.57
N PHE A 339 -0.41 27.60 10.12
CA PHE A 339 -0.88 28.84 9.50
C PHE A 339 -0.89 30.00 10.51
N ARG A 340 -1.44 29.79 11.72
CA ARG A 340 -1.47 30.83 12.77
C ARG A 340 -0.07 31.24 13.23
N ASP A 341 0.79 30.25 13.45
CA ASP A 341 2.19 30.48 13.84
C ASP A 341 2.91 31.30 12.75
N TYR A 342 2.71 30.93 11.48
CA TYR A 342 3.27 31.66 10.36
C TYR A 342 2.74 33.10 10.26
N ILE A 343 1.42 33.32 10.38
CA ILE A 343 0.82 34.67 10.37
C ILE A 343 1.40 35.53 11.49
N SER A 344 1.53 34.98 12.69
CA SER A 344 2.13 35.67 13.85
C SER A 344 3.59 36.05 13.56
N SER A 345 4.37 35.16 12.92
CA SER A 345 5.78 35.41 12.57
C SER A 345 6.00 36.50 11.51
N ILE A 346 4.96 36.88 10.76
CA ILE A 346 5.05 37.87 9.69
C ILE A 346 4.29 39.16 9.99
N GLU A 347 3.55 39.22 11.10
CA GLU A 347 2.63 40.32 11.41
C GLU A 347 3.32 41.70 11.37
N GLU A 348 4.44 41.85 12.07
CA GLU A 348 5.20 43.11 12.07
C GLU A 348 5.79 43.44 10.69
N ARG A 349 6.33 42.44 9.99
CA ARG A 349 6.91 42.64 8.65
C ARG A 349 5.86 43.02 7.62
N ALA A 350 4.64 42.50 7.74
CA ALA A 350 3.56 42.72 6.80
C ALA A 350 3.05 44.17 6.80
N LYS A 351 3.22 44.92 7.90
CA LYS A 351 2.83 46.35 7.97
C LYS A 351 3.52 47.21 6.91
N GLY A 352 4.76 46.87 6.54
CA GLY A 352 5.55 47.58 5.52
C GLY A 352 5.35 47.09 4.08
N TRP A 353 4.49 46.10 3.84
CA TRP A 353 4.37 45.50 2.50
C TRP A 353 3.49 46.33 1.57
N LYS A 354 3.98 46.58 0.36
CA LYS A 354 3.25 47.28 -0.69
C LYS A 354 2.08 46.46 -1.26
N SER A 355 2.16 45.13 -1.19
CA SER A 355 1.12 44.22 -1.63
C SER A 355 1.04 43.00 -0.71
N MET A 356 -0.20 42.62 -0.37
CA MET A 356 -0.45 41.48 0.50
C MET A 356 -0.53 40.18 -0.30
N PRO A 357 0.08 39.08 0.19
CA PRO A 357 -0.10 37.74 -0.37
C PRO A 357 -1.56 37.31 -0.41
N TYR A 358 -1.88 36.37 -1.30
CA TYR A 358 -3.26 35.93 -1.56
C TYR A 358 -3.96 35.40 -0.31
N TYR A 359 -3.26 34.62 0.52
CA TYR A 359 -3.82 34.07 1.75
C TYR A 359 -4.18 35.12 2.80
N ILE A 360 -3.56 36.30 2.79
CA ILE A 360 -3.94 37.43 3.64
C ILE A 360 -5.07 38.22 2.97
N ARG A 361 -4.85 38.63 1.71
CA ARG A 361 -5.81 39.42 0.92
C ARG A 361 -7.21 38.79 0.92
N ASP A 362 -7.26 37.48 0.71
CA ASP A 362 -8.51 36.79 0.45
C ASP A 362 -9.21 36.32 1.74
N ASN A 363 -8.48 36.14 2.84
CA ASN A 363 -9.00 35.55 4.08
C ASN A 363 -9.04 36.47 5.30
N PHE A 364 -8.47 37.67 5.25
CA PHE A 364 -8.51 38.64 6.36
C PHE A 364 -9.41 39.85 6.06
N ASN A 365 -10.02 40.43 7.10
CA ASN A 365 -10.84 41.63 6.95
C ASN A 365 -9.98 42.79 6.44
N GLY A 366 -10.48 43.51 5.44
CA GLY A 366 -9.72 44.56 4.77
C GLY A 366 -8.43 44.09 4.08
N GLY A 367 -8.21 42.77 3.96
CA GLY A 367 -6.98 42.20 3.38
C GLY A 367 -5.72 42.48 4.20
N LYS A 368 -5.85 42.66 5.52
CA LYS A 368 -4.73 42.96 6.44
C LYS A 368 -4.78 42.04 7.66
N ILE A 369 -3.62 41.62 8.15
CA ILE A 369 -3.52 40.73 9.34
C ILE A 369 -4.22 41.35 10.55
N SER A 370 -4.04 42.66 10.75
CA SER A 370 -4.68 43.45 11.82
C SER A 370 -6.21 43.40 11.83
N GLY A 371 -6.84 43.10 10.69
CA GLY A 371 -8.30 43.00 10.58
C GLY A 371 -8.85 41.68 11.12
N GLY A 372 -7.99 40.72 11.45
CA GLY A 372 -8.40 39.37 11.80
C GLY A 372 -8.95 38.58 10.60
N LEU A 373 -9.17 37.28 10.80
CA LEU A 373 -9.75 36.42 9.76
C LEU A 373 -11.21 36.82 9.49
N LYS A 374 -11.64 36.71 8.23
CA LYS A 374 -13.02 37.03 7.81
C LYS A 374 -14.03 36.17 8.58
N THR A 375 -15.11 36.79 9.06
CA THR A 375 -16.18 36.13 9.81
C THR A 375 -16.76 34.99 8.98
N GLY A 376 -16.58 33.76 9.47
CA GLY A 376 -16.88 32.51 8.75
C GLY A 376 -15.69 31.57 8.63
N ILE A 377 -14.46 32.11 8.69
CA ILE A 377 -13.22 31.35 8.94
C ILE A 377 -13.01 31.48 10.44
N ALA A 378 -13.26 30.43 11.24
CA ALA A 378 -13.25 30.61 12.68
C ALA A 378 -11.83 31.01 13.13
N SER A 379 -11.68 32.28 13.50
CA SER A 379 -10.64 32.73 14.41
C SER A 379 -11.29 32.72 15.78
N LYS A 380 -10.97 31.74 16.62
CA LYS A 380 -11.21 31.92 18.05
C LYS A 380 -9.96 32.54 18.66
N ALA A 381 -10.07 33.84 18.96
CA ALA A 381 -9.42 34.38 20.14
C ALA A 381 -9.94 33.64 21.38
N MET A 382 -9.04 33.37 22.32
CA MET A 382 -9.27 32.60 23.54
C MET A 382 -10.39 33.20 24.39
N ASN A 383 -11.32 32.34 24.83
CA ASN A 383 -12.02 32.51 26.10
C ASN A 383 -11.86 31.20 26.87
N THR A 384 -11.35 31.33 28.09
CA THR A 384 -11.02 30.27 29.05
C THR A 384 -12.28 29.52 29.48
N VAL A 385 -12.57 28.41 28.81
CA VAL A 385 -13.35 27.31 29.39
C VAL A 385 -12.33 26.29 29.86
N GLU A 386 -12.36 25.96 31.14
CA GLU A 386 -11.46 24.94 31.71
C GLU A 386 -11.85 23.58 31.10
N PRO A 387 -10.98 22.95 30.29
CA PRO A 387 -11.31 21.70 29.62
C PRO A 387 -11.36 20.54 30.62
N CYS A 388 -12.13 19.50 30.33
CA CYS A 388 -12.16 18.26 31.13
C CYS A 388 -10.89 17.43 30.89
N THR A 389 -9.73 17.94 31.34
CA THR A 389 -8.41 17.33 31.11
C THR A 389 -8.23 16.01 31.85
N ASP A 390 -9.07 15.74 32.84
CA ASP A 390 -9.16 14.48 33.59
C ASP A 390 -9.51 13.27 32.70
N PHE A 391 -10.13 13.47 31.55
CA PHE A 391 -10.44 12.40 30.58
C PHE A 391 -9.39 12.25 29.47
N ASP A 392 -8.29 13.00 29.49
CA ASP A 392 -7.33 13.03 28.38
C ASP A 392 -6.71 11.64 28.11
N SER A 393 -6.47 10.84 29.15
CA SER A 393 -5.97 9.46 29.02
C SER A 393 -6.98 8.54 28.33
N ASP A 394 -8.26 8.63 28.69
CA ASP A 394 -9.32 7.82 28.10
C ASP A 394 -9.55 8.21 26.64
N ILE A 395 -9.59 9.51 26.35
CA ILE A 395 -9.74 10.03 24.98
C ILE A 395 -8.55 9.60 24.11
N ALA A 396 -7.33 9.64 24.64
CA ALA A 396 -6.14 9.17 23.93
C ALA A 396 -6.21 7.66 23.65
N TYR A 397 -6.68 6.87 24.62
CA TYR A 397 -6.91 5.44 24.45
C TYR A 397 -7.93 5.16 23.34
N TYR A 398 -9.12 5.76 23.39
CA TYR A 398 -10.15 5.53 22.39
C TYR A 398 -9.73 6.02 21.00
N LYS A 399 -9.01 7.14 20.88
CA LYS A 399 -8.47 7.60 19.59
C LYS A 399 -7.45 6.65 19.00
N ARG A 400 -6.53 6.14 19.82
CA ARG A 400 -5.51 5.16 19.40
C ARG A 400 -6.16 3.89 18.84
N TRP A 401 -7.29 3.49 19.41
CA TRP A 401 -8.00 2.27 19.06
C TRP A 401 -9.24 2.49 18.17
N ALA A 402 -9.51 3.73 17.76
CA ALA A 402 -10.72 4.10 17.05
C ALA A 402 -10.85 3.37 15.71
N TYR A 403 -9.76 3.32 14.95
CA TYR A 403 -9.72 2.56 13.70
C TYR A 403 -9.99 1.08 13.96
N SER A 404 -9.29 0.46 14.92
CA SER A 404 -9.36 -0.97 15.16
C SER A 404 -10.75 -1.47 15.55
N PHE A 405 -11.45 -0.77 16.44
CA PHE A 405 -12.78 -1.21 16.88
C PHE A 405 -13.94 -0.54 16.13
N GLY A 406 -13.64 0.40 15.23
CA GLY A 406 -14.66 1.19 14.53
C GLY A 406 -15.39 2.15 15.46
N LEU A 407 -14.64 2.81 16.35
CA LEU A 407 -15.18 3.75 17.33
C LEU A 407 -15.42 5.12 16.72
N ASP A 408 -16.50 5.75 17.17
CA ASP A 408 -16.82 7.13 16.83
C ASP A 408 -16.35 8.07 17.94
N VAL A 409 -15.12 8.59 17.79
CA VAL A 409 -14.48 9.48 18.78
C VAL A 409 -14.62 10.96 18.43
N SER A 410 -15.44 11.28 17.44
CA SER A 410 -15.47 12.60 16.79
C SER A 410 -16.04 13.71 17.69
N SER A 411 -16.85 13.34 18.68
CA SER A 411 -17.46 14.21 19.69
C SER A 411 -16.55 14.45 20.91
N LEU A 412 -15.61 13.54 21.21
CA LEU A 412 -14.83 13.53 22.46
C LEU A 412 -14.01 14.81 22.67
N ASP A 413 -13.28 15.28 21.66
CA ASP A 413 -12.48 16.53 21.77
C ASP A 413 -13.36 17.77 21.92
N THR A 414 -14.52 17.78 21.27
CA THR A 414 -15.44 18.92 21.35
C THR A 414 -16.06 19.02 22.73
N LEU A 415 -16.41 17.87 23.33
CA LEU A 415 -16.96 17.78 24.69
C LEU A 415 -15.90 18.03 25.76
N ARG A 416 -14.67 17.53 25.57
CA ARG A 416 -13.52 17.83 26.42
C ARG A 416 -13.21 19.33 26.46
N ASN A 417 -13.19 19.99 25.30
CA ASN A 417 -12.87 21.41 25.22
C ASN A 417 -14.05 22.34 25.57
N SER A 418 -15.25 21.82 25.81
CA SER A 418 -16.42 22.60 26.24
C SER A 418 -16.60 22.64 27.76
N GLY A 419 -15.79 21.90 28.52
CA GLY A 419 -15.92 21.80 29.99
C GLY A 419 -17.18 21.05 30.46
N ASN A 420 -17.98 20.48 29.54
CA ASN A 420 -19.22 19.78 29.89
C ASN A 420 -18.94 18.32 30.26
N ARG A 421 -18.59 18.10 31.52
CA ARG A 421 -18.21 16.79 32.08
C ARG A 421 -19.29 15.72 31.89
N ALA A 422 -20.55 16.03 32.20
CA ALA A 422 -21.65 15.07 32.11
C ALA A 422 -21.87 14.56 30.67
N ALA A 423 -21.82 15.47 29.69
CA ALA A 423 -21.96 15.10 28.30
C ALA A 423 -20.75 14.29 27.78
N LEU A 424 -19.54 14.62 28.24
CA LEU A 424 -18.32 13.87 27.90
C LEU A 424 -18.36 12.43 28.45
N THR A 425 -18.74 12.25 29.72
CA THR A 425 -18.89 10.92 30.33
C THR A 425 -19.89 10.06 29.58
N GLY A 426 -21.08 10.59 29.29
CA GLY A 426 -22.11 9.83 28.56
C GLY A 426 -21.72 9.46 27.12
N GLU A 427 -20.77 10.20 26.52
CA GLU A 427 -20.25 9.86 25.20
C GLU A 427 -19.10 8.83 25.27
N ILE A 428 -18.24 8.93 26.28
CA ILE A 428 -17.23 7.91 26.59
C ILE A 428 -17.91 6.56 26.85
N ASP A 429 -19.00 6.52 27.63
CA ASP A 429 -19.73 5.28 27.90
C ASP A 429 -20.27 4.62 26.62
N LYS A 430 -20.73 5.41 25.65
CA LYS A 430 -21.18 4.87 24.35
C LYS A 430 -20.02 4.28 23.55
N VAL A 431 -18.90 5.00 23.49
CA VAL A 431 -17.69 4.55 22.79
C VAL A 431 -17.16 3.26 23.42
N ASP A 432 -17.14 3.21 24.75
CA ASP A 432 -16.68 2.06 25.51
C ASP A 432 -17.57 0.84 25.28
N ASN A 433 -18.89 1.01 25.28
CA ASN A 433 -19.83 -0.08 24.99
C ASN A 433 -19.60 -0.71 23.61
N VAL A 434 -19.34 0.11 22.57
CA VAL A 434 -19.02 -0.39 21.22
C VAL A 434 -17.69 -1.14 21.22
N LEU A 435 -16.66 -0.60 21.89
CA LEU A 435 -15.37 -1.25 22.04
C LEU A 435 -15.52 -2.63 22.70
N LEU A 436 -16.21 -2.68 23.86
CA LEU A 436 -16.42 -3.89 24.62
C LEU A 436 -17.22 -4.93 23.84
N GLN A 437 -18.27 -4.52 23.12
CA GLN A 437 -19.03 -5.43 22.26
C GLN A 437 -18.13 -6.03 21.17
N ARG A 438 -17.42 -5.19 20.42
CA ARG A 438 -16.55 -5.65 19.33
C ARG A 438 -15.43 -6.54 19.84
N LYS A 439 -14.84 -6.19 20.99
CA LYS A 439 -13.81 -7.00 21.65
C LYS A 439 -14.34 -8.37 22.07
N ARG A 440 -15.56 -8.44 22.62
CA ARG A 440 -16.21 -9.73 22.95
C ARG A 440 -16.45 -10.58 21.71
N GLU A 441 -16.93 -10.00 20.62
CA GLU A 441 -17.16 -10.71 19.36
C GLU A 441 -15.85 -11.25 18.76
N TRP A 442 -14.79 -10.45 18.77
CA TRP A 442 -13.46 -10.87 18.33
C TRP A 442 -12.88 -11.96 19.24
N LEU A 443 -12.97 -11.80 20.57
CA LEU A 443 -12.53 -12.82 21.54
C LEU A 443 -13.25 -14.15 21.33
N ARG A 444 -14.56 -14.10 21.05
CA ARG A 444 -15.33 -15.30 20.74
C ARG A 444 -14.84 -15.95 19.44
N ALA A 445 -14.71 -15.19 18.37
CA ALA A 445 -14.29 -15.72 17.07
C ALA A 445 -12.87 -16.31 17.10
N ILE A 446 -11.93 -15.67 17.81
CA ILE A 446 -10.55 -16.18 17.93
C ILE A 446 -10.49 -17.40 18.85
N SER A 447 -11.28 -17.42 19.94
CA SER A 447 -11.37 -18.58 20.84
C SER A 447 -12.02 -19.77 20.15
N ASP A 448 -13.10 -19.57 19.40
CA ASP A 448 -13.78 -20.66 18.67
C ASP A 448 -12.83 -21.34 17.67
N LEU A 449 -12.00 -20.55 16.96
CA LEU A 449 -10.99 -21.08 16.04
C LEU A 449 -9.83 -21.76 16.77
N ARG A 450 -9.30 -21.15 17.83
CA ARG A 450 -8.20 -21.73 18.64
C ARG A 450 -8.64 -23.04 19.28
N ASP A 451 -9.82 -23.08 19.90
CA ASP A 451 -10.38 -24.28 20.49
C ASP A 451 -10.54 -25.40 19.45
N PHE A 452 -10.99 -25.08 18.24
CA PHE A 452 -11.10 -26.06 17.16
C PHE A 452 -9.73 -26.62 16.72
N ILE A 453 -8.72 -25.75 16.61
CA ILE A 453 -7.34 -26.17 16.28
C ILE A 453 -6.76 -27.10 17.37
N ASP A 454 -6.96 -26.74 18.64
CA ASP A 454 -6.37 -27.44 19.77
C ASP A 454 -7.09 -28.77 20.06
N LYS A 455 -8.42 -28.80 19.96
CA LYS A 455 -9.25 -29.95 20.31
C LYS A 455 -9.50 -30.89 19.13
N ASP A 456 -9.83 -30.36 17.96
CA ASP A 456 -10.34 -31.17 16.83
C ASP A 456 -9.27 -31.47 15.77
N MET A 457 -8.28 -30.59 15.58
CA MET A 457 -7.22 -30.73 14.56
C MET A 457 -5.95 -31.43 15.06
N LYS A 458 -6.00 -32.07 16.24
CA LYS A 458 -4.86 -32.81 16.79
C LYS A 458 -4.42 -33.92 15.82
N GLY A 459 -3.12 -33.97 15.52
CA GLY A 459 -2.53 -34.91 14.56
C GLY A 459 -2.40 -34.40 13.13
N PHE A 460 -2.87 -33.18 12.82
CA PHE A 460 -2.75 -32.54 11.51
C PHE A 460 -1.88 -31.27 11.58
N ALA A 461 -0.59 -31.44 11.87
CA ALA A 461 0.33 -30.34 12.19
C ALA A 461 0.38 -29.22 11.13
N ASP A 462 0.30 -29.57 9.84
CA ASP A 462 0.33 -28.59 8.75
C ASP A 462 -0.92 -27.69 8.74
N LEU A 463 -2.11 -28.29 8.96
CA LEU A 463 -3.36 -27.53 9.09
C LEU A 463 -3.35 -26.69 10.38
N GLN A 464 -2.88 -27.24 11.50
CA GLN A 464 -2.75 -26.49 12.75
C GLN A 464 -1.88 -25.25 12.55
N LYS A 465 -0.75 -25.38 11.83
CA LYS A 465 0.13 -24.26 11.51
C LYS A 465 -0.54 -23.22 10.60
N GLU A 466 -1.23 -23.65 9.55
CA GLU A 466 -1.95 -22.76 8.63
C GLU A 466 -2.96 -21.88 9.38
N TYR A 467 -3.84 -22.50 10.16
CA TYR A 467 -4.90 -21.77 10.87
C TYR A 467 -4.37 -20.98 12.07
N THR A 468 -3.28 -21.41 12.70
CA THR A 468 -2.56 -20.61 13.71
C THR A 468 -1.98 -19.33 13.10
N ASN A 469 -1.45 -19.37 11.88
CA ASN A 469 -0.99 -18.16 11.20
C ASN A 469 -2.13 -17.17 10.94
N ILE A 470 -3.34 -17.67 10.65
CA ILE A 470 -4.53 -16.82 10.48
C ILE A 470 -4.92 -16.17 11.82
N ILE A 471 -4.87 -16.91 12.94
CA ILE A 471 -5.04 -16.35 14.28
C ILE A 471 -4.05 -15.21 14.51
N ASN A 472 -2.74 -15.48 14.31
CA ASN A 472 -1.66 -14.51 14.54
C ASN A 472 -1.83 -13.23 13.70
N ALA A 473 -2.24 -13.37 12.43
CA ALA A 473 -2.49 -12.23 11.54
C ALA A 473 -3.69 -11.37 11.96
N ASN A 474 -4.57 -11.90 12.80
CA ASN A 474 -5.79 -11.24 13.28
C ASN A 474 -5.76 -10.98 14.80
N GLU A 475 -4.57 -11.00 15.41
CA GLU A 475 -4.37 -10.65 16.83
C GLU A 475 -4.60 -9.16 17.13
N VAL A 476 -4.56 -8.84 18.42
CA VAL A 476 -4.79 -7.50 18.95
C VAL A 476 -3.73 -6.53 18.44
N HIS A 477 -4.10 -5.70 17.46
CA HIS A 477 -3.20 -4.68 16.94
C HIS A 477 -3.96 -3.43 16.47
N THR A 478 -3.37 -2.25 16.64
CA THR A 478 -3.98 -0.96 16.29
C THR A 478 -4.14 -0.74 14.77
N SER A 479 -3.49 -1.57 13.95
CA SER A 479 -3.64 -1.57 12.48
C SER A 479 -4.66 -2.59 11.98
N ASN A 480 -5.18 -3.46 12.84
CA ASN A 480 -6.16 -4.47 12.48
C ASN A 480 -7.56 -3.90 12.73
N TYR A 481 -8.42 -3.92 11.71
CA TYR A 481 -9.82 -3.57 11.86
C TYR A 481 -10.63 -4.81 12.25
N TYR A 482 -11.20 -4.80 13.46
CA TYR A 482 -11.74 -5.99 14.10
C TYR A 482 -13.02 -6.48 13.43
N GLY A 483 -13.79 -5.59 12.79
CA GLY A 483 -14.94 -6.02 11.98
C GLY A 483 -14.51 -6.98 10.86
N ASP A 484 -13.41 -6.68 10.18
CA ASP A 484 -12.84 -7.55 9.15
C ASP A 484 -12.18 -8.79 9.78
N CYS A 485 -11.48 -8.64 10.89
CA CYS A 485 -10.85 -9.77 11.60
C CYS A 485 -11.88 -10.79 12.07
N ILE A 486 -13.00 -10.36 12.68
CA ILE A 486 -14.10 -11.25 13.10
C ILE A 486 -14.61 -12.06 11.90
N THR A 487 -14.88 -11.37 10.78
CA THR A 487 -15.36 -12.03 9.55
C THR A 487 -14.35 -13.05 9.04
N LYS A 488 -13.06 -12.69 8.99
CA LYS A 488 -11.98 -13.58 8.57
C LYS A 488 -11.82 -14.79 9.48
N LEU A 489 -11.90 -14.61 10.80
CA LEU A 489 -11.80 -15.69 11.78
C LEU A 489 -12.99 -16.66 11.68
N GLN A 490 -14.21 -16.15 11.50
CA GLN A 490 -15.41 -16.99 11.28
C GLN A 490 -15.35 -17.77 9.96
N GLN A 491 -14.88 -17.13 8.88
CA GLN A 491 -14.63 -17.80 7.61
C GLN A 491 -13.53 -18.85 7.74
N ALA A 492 -12.45 -18.54 8.45
CA ALA A 492 -11.35 -19.47 8.71
C ALA A 492 -11.81 -20.69 9.52
N LEU A 493 -12.65 -20.52 10.54
CA LEU A 493 -13.25 -21.63 11.28
C LEU A 493 -14.12 -22.52 10.37
N SER A 494 -14.91 -21.91 9.50
CA SER A 494 -15.77 -22.66 8.56
C SER A 494 -14.93 -23.45 7.56
N LYS A 495 -13.84 -22.86 7.07
CA LYS A 495 -12.87 -23.50 6.19
C LYS A 495 -12.09 -24.61 6.92
N ALA A 496 -11.62 -24.37 8.14
CA ALA A 496 -10.90 -25.32 8.97
C ALA A 496 -11.72 -26.59 9.20
N LYS A 497 -13.02 -26.46 9.48
CA LYS A 497 -13.94 -27.60 9.60
C LYS A 497 -13.99 -28.44 8.33
N THR A 498 -14.06 -27.78 7.18
CA THR A 498 -14.12 -28.44 5.86
C THR A 498 -12.80 -29.14 5.52
N ASP A 499 -11.67 -28.46 5.74
CA ASP A 499 -10.35 -29.00 5.43
C ASP A 499 -9.99 -30.16 6.36
N LEU A 500 -10.37 -30.09 7.64
CA LEU A 500 -10.21 -31.21 8.57
C LEU A 500 -11.03 -32.43 8.16
N GLN A 501 -12.29 -32.24 7.72
CA GLN A 501 -13.10 -33.35 7.22
C GLN A 501 -12.45 -34.05 6.03
N LYS A 502 -11.88 -33.29 5.09
CA LYS A 502 -11.14 -33.84 3.95
C LYS A 502 -9.89 -34.58 4.40
N ALA A 503 -9.08 -33.99 5.27
CA ALA A 503 -7.86 -34.61 5.77
C ALA A 503 -8.15 -35.89 6.57
N LYS A 504 -9.22 -35.90 7.39
CA LYS A 504 -9.71 -37.12 8.07
C LYS A 504 -10.17 -38.19 7.08
N ALA A 505 -10.82 -37.81 5.97
CA ALA A 505 -11.22 -38.76 4.92
C ALA A 505 -10.01 -39.33 4.16
N GLU A 506 -8.97 -38.54 3.93
CA GLU A 506 -7.72 -39.01 3.32
C GLU A 506 -6.93 -39.95 4.25
N VAL A 507 -6.86 -39.63 5.55
CA VAL A 507 -6.27 -40.56 6.55
C VAL A 507 -7.13 -41.81 6.70
N ALA A 508 -8.45 -41.71 6.62
CA ALA A 508 -9.34 -42.88 6.66
C ALA A 508 -9.23 -43.77 5.41
N LYS A 509 -8.60 -43.28 4.33
CA LYS A 509 -8.30 -44.09 3.15
C LYS A 509 -7.10 -44.99 3.45
N THR A 510 -7.38 -46.20 3.89
CA THR A 510 -6.36 -47.23 4.12
C THR A 510 -6.54 -48.40 3.16
N GLU A 511 -5.46 -48.76 2.49
CA GLU A 511 -5.40 -49.97 1.66
C GLU A 511 -5.12 -51.21 2.53
N LEU A 512 -4.83 -51.03 3.82
CA LEU A 512 -4.54 -52.09 4.79
C LEU A 512 -5.80 -52.71 5.44
N ASN A 513 -7.00 -52.27 5.10
CA ASN A 513 -8.26 -52.79 5.67
C ASN A 513 -8.35 -54.31 5.60
N GLU A 514 -7.97 -54.90 4.47
CA GLU A 514 -7.98 -56.35 4.26
C GLU A 514 -7.00 -57.09 5.19
N VAL A 515 -5.78 -56.55 5.34
CA VAL A 515 -4.74 -57.08 6.25
C VAL A 515 -5.21 -57.00 7.70
N ILE A 516 -5.76 -55.86 8.09
CA ILE A 516 -6.25 -55.60 9.44
C ILE A 516 -7.42 -56.54 9.77
N SER A 517 -8.35 -56.74 8.84
CA SER A 517 -9.50 -57.65 9.01
C SER A 517 -9.04 -59.09 9.21
N ARG A 518 -7.98 -59.53 8.50
CA ARG A 518 -7.36 -60.85 8.70
C ARG A 518 -6.72 -60.99 10.08
N ILE A 519 -6.02 -59.96 10.56
CA ILE A 519 -5.40 -59.95 11.89
C ILE A 519 -6.48 -60.00 12.99
N GLU A 520 -7.56 -59.24 12.82
CA GLU A 520 -8.72 -59.23 13.73
C GLU A 520 -9.41 -60.58 13.78
N SER A 521 -9.64 -61.20 12.61
CA SER A 521 -10.24 -62.55 12.50
C SER A 521 -9.39 -63.65 13.15
N ALA A 522 -8.09 -63.41 13.30
CA ALA A 522 -7.18 -64.31 13.98
C ALA A 522 -7.08 -64.04 15.50
N ASN A 523 -7.93 -63.17 16.06
CA ASN A 523 -8.01 -62.85 17.50
C ASN A 523 -6.70 -62.29 18.09
N VAL A 524 -5.92 -61.52 17.32
CA VAL A 524 -4.78 -60.79 17.88
C VAL A 524 -5.29 -59.63 18.72
N VAL A 525 -4.93 -59.62 20.01
CA VAL A 525 -5.33 -58.54 20.92
C VAL A 525 -4.77 -57.20 20.43
N TYR A 526 -5.65 -56.24 20.16
CA TYR A 526 -5.24 -54.89 19.83
C TYR A 526 -4.76 -54.14 21.08
N ARG A 527 -3.65 -53.41 20.96
CA ARG A 527 -3.17 -52.46 21.97
C ARG A 527 -3.03 -51.10 21.34
N GLU A 528 -3.67 -50.11 21.95
CA GLU A 528 -3.61 -48.73 21.46
C GLU A 528 -2.16 -48.25 21.34
N VAL A 529 -1.87 -47.60 20.24
CA VAL A 529 -0.56 -46.98 19.96
C VAL A 529 -0.71 -45.48 20.18
N LYS A 530 0.07 -44.92 21.12
CA LYS A 530 0.05 -43.49 21.43
C LYS A 530 1.00 -42.73 20.51
N ASP A 531 0.82 -41.42 20.41
CA ASP A 531 1.83 -40.56 19.77
C ASP A 531 2.97 -40.30 20.75
N LEU A 532 4.21 -40.27 20.25
CA LEU A 532 5.37 -39.95 21.07
C LEU A 532 5.32 -38.48 21.51
N PRO A 533 5.64 -38.16 22.77
CA PRO A 533 5.65 -36.78 23.26
C PRO A 533 6.78 -35.94 22.65
N LYS A 534 7.82 -36.59 22.12
CA LYS A 534 8.94 -35.98 21.41
C LYS A 534 9.42 -36.91 20.29
N THR A 535 10.00 -36.34 19.24
CA THR A 535 10.73 -37.11 18.23
C THR A 535 11.96 -37.76 18.87
N LEU A 536 12.09 -39.08 18.72
CA LEU A 536 13.23 -39.83 19.23
C LEU A 536 14.38 -39.82 18.22
N THR A 537 15.61 -39.70 18.71
CA THR A 537 16.83 -39.93 17.94
C THR A 537 16.96 -41.41 17.54
N GLU A 538 17.76 -41.71 16.52
CA GLU A 538 18.02 -43.08 16.08
C GLU A 538 18.49 -43.97 17.26
N THR A 539 19.43 -43.46 18.07
CA THR A 539 19.95 -44.16 19.24
C THR A 539 18.86 -44.41 20.30
N GLU A 540 17.99 -43.42 20.57
CA GLU A 540 16.88 -43.60 21.51
C GLU A 540 15.87 -44.65 21.00
N ILE A 541 15.56 -44.67 19.70
CA ILE A 541 14.68 -45.69 19.11
C ILE A 541 15.33 -47.07 19.26
N ILE A 542 16.60 -47.23 18.90
CA ILE A 542 17.34 -48.49 18.98
C ILE A 542 17.39 -49.01 20.43
N GLN A 543 17.66 -48.15 21.40
CA GLN A 543 17.67 -48.52 22.82
C GLN A 543 16.29 -48.95 23.31
N LYS A 544 15.24 -48.29 22.83
CA LYS A 544 13.86 -48.56 23.22
C LYS A 544 13.36 -49.89 22.67
N VAL A 545 13.52 -50.11 21.36
CA VAL A 545 12.93 -51.28 20.67
C VAL A 545 13.90 -52.45 20.56
N GLY A 546 15.21 -52.24 20.63
CA GLY A 546 16.20 -53.31 20.54
C GLY A 546 16.29 -54.18 21.80
N GLY A 547 16.80 -55.40 21.64
CA GLY A 547 17.04 -56.35 22.73
C GLY A 547 17.15 -57.80 22.23
N GLY A 548 17.64 -58.71 23.06
CA GLY A 548 17.77 -60.12 22.67
C GLY A 548 16.41 -60.80 22.48
N ASP A 549 16.08 -61.23 21.26
CA ASP A 549 14.76 -61.81 20.93
C ASP A 549 14.55 -63.21 21.55
N LEU A 550 13.57 -63.35 22.45
CA LEU A 550 13.18 -64.64 23.05
C LEU A 550 11.95 -65.29 22.38
N THR A 551 11.32 -64.63 21.39
CA THR A 551 10.08 -65.08 20.72
C THR A 551 10.31 -66.03 19.53
N LYS A 552 11.53 -66.04 18.97
CA LYS A 552 11.93 -66.76 17.74
C LYS A 552 11.04 -66.41 16.53
N GLY A 553 10.90 -65.13 16.20
CA GLY A 553 10.16 -64.71 15.00
C GLY A 553 9.75 -63.24 14.91
N SER A 554 10.19 -62.38 15.83
CA SER A 554 9.75 -60.98 15.88
C SER A 554 10.49 -60.05 14.91
N CYS A 555 11.36 -60.56 14.02
CA CYS A 555 12.21 -59.69 13.19
C CYS A 555 11.40 -58.70 12.32
N SER A 556 10.27 -59.13 11.77
CA SER A 556 9.42 -58.27 10.95
C SER A 556 8.60 -57.29 11.78
N SER A 557 7.96 -57.75 12.86
CA SER A 557 7.24 -56.88 13.80
C SER A 557 8.18 -55.85 14.43
N LEU A 558 9.44 -56.21 14.68
CA LEU A 558 10.46 -55.33 15.25
C LEU A 558 10.88 -54.25 14.26
N SER A 559 10.97 -54.60 12.98
CA SER A 559 11.18 -53.64 11.89
C SER A 559 10.01 -52.67 11.76
N PHE A 560 8.76 -53.15 11.89
CA PHE A 560 7.58 -52.27 11.94
C PHE A 560 7.54 -51.40 13.19
N ALA A 561 7.97 -51.91 14.35
CA ALA A 561 8.03 -51.13 15.59
C ALA A 561 9.07 -50.02 15.51
N TYR A 562 10.25 -50.29 14.94
CA TYR A 562 11.23 -49.26 14.63
C TYR A 562 10.65 -48.21 13.68
N ALA A 563 10.01 -48.64 12.57
CA ALA A 563 9.37 -47.74 11.62
C ALA A 563 8.26 -46.89 12.28
N GLY A 564 7.46 -47.48 13.18
CA GLY A 564 6.44 -46.78 13.96
C GLY A 564 7.04 -45.68 14.84
N ASN A 565 8.11 -45.97 15.58
CA ASN A 565 8.80 -44.96 16.39
C ASN A 565 9.45 -43.87 15.54
N LYS A 566 10.01 -44.22 14.36
CA LYS A 566 10.51 -43.25 13.38
C LYS A 566 9.40 -42.32 12.87
N CYS A 567 8.18 -42.84 12.73
CA CYS A 567 6.98 -42.11 12.33
C CYS A 567 6.29 -41.34 13.48
N GLY A 568 6.82 -41.37 14.71
CA GLY A 568 6.28 -40.64 15.85
C GLY A 568 5.28 -41.42 16.71
N PHE A 569 5.22 -42.75 16.56
CA PHE A 569 4.31 -43.61 17.31
C PHE A 569 5.01 -44.39 18.43
N ASP A 570 4.40 -44.42 19.61
CA ASP A 570 4.88 -45.15 20.78
C ASP A 570 4.48 -46.62 20.69
N VAL A 571 5.35 -47.41 20.07
CA VAL A 571 5.17 -48.84 19.86
C VAL A 571 6.37 -49.63 20.38
N LEU A 572 6.09 -50.73 21.06
CA LEU A 572 7.07 -51.72 21.50
C LEU A 572 6.79 -53.06 20.80
N ASP A 573 7.79 -53.92 20.66
CA ASP A 573 7.61 -55.26 20.10
C ASP A 573 8.35 -56.32 20.95
N PHE A 574 8.72 -57.49 20.42
CA PHE A 574 8.90 -58.75 21.15
C PHE A 574 7.60 -59.31 21.72
N ARG A 575 6.50 -59.08 21.00
CA ARG A 575 5.23 -59.73 21.30
C ARG A 575 5.29 -61.18 20.88
N ASP A 576 4.90 -62.10 21.74
CA ASP A 576 4.81 -63.53 21.40
C ASP A 576 3.38 -63.94 21.01
N GLY A 577 3.17 -65.22 20.72
CA GLY A 577 1.85 -65.79 20.41
C GLY A 577 1.37 -65.44 19.01
N GLN A 578 0.07 -65.17 18.88
CA GLN A 578 -0.59 -64.99 17.60
C GLN A 578 -0.11 -63.76 16.83
N SER A 579 0.26 -62.68 17.54
CA SER A 579 0.89 -61.50 16.94
C SER A 579 2.17 -61.88 16.20
N ARG A 580 3.14 -62.48 16.91
CA ARG A 580 4.40 -62.96 16.30
C ARG A 580 4.13 -63.85 15.11
N PHE A 581 3.20 -64.80 15.25
CA PHE A 581 2.88 -65.76 14.19
C PHE A 581 2.45 -65.03 12.91
N ILE A 582 1.42 -64.17 12.98
CA ILE A 582 0.89 -63.48 11.81
C ILE A 582 1.92 -62.55 11.16
N PHE A 583 2.68 -61.80 11.96
CA PHE A 583 3.72 -60.89 11.45
C PHE A 583 4.99 -61.61 10.99
N SER A 584 5.12 -62.93 11.26
CA SER A 584 6.18 -63.76 10.67
C SER A 584 5.80 -64.39 9.33
N GLU A 585 4.50 -64.40 8.98
CA GLU A 585 4.02 -65.00 7.73
C GLU A 585 4.39 -64.14 6.52
N ARG A 586 5.01 -64.75 5.50
CA ARG A 586 5.32 -64.05 4.24
C ARG A 586 4.07 -63.47 3.56
N ALA A 587 2.91 -64.12 3.70
CA ALA A 587 1.66 -63.67 3.11
C ALA A 587 1.20 -62.32 3.69
N THR A 588 1.31 -62.16 5.01
CA THR A 588 1.01 -60.90 5.70
C THR A 588 1.94 -59.80 5.22
N ILE A 589 3.25 -60.07 5.17
CA ILE A 589 4.25 -59.09 4.74
C ILE A 589 4.07 -58.72 3.27
N GLN A 590 3.77 -59.68 2.40
CA GLN A 590 3.46 -59.42 1.00
C GLN A 590 2.23 -58.52 0.86
N SER A 591 1.15 -58.83 1.57
CA SER A 591 -0.08 -58.04 1.50
C SER A 591 0.14 -56.61 2.00
N ILE A 592 0.84 -56.42 3.12
CA ILE A 592 1.23 -55.08 3.59
C ILE A 592 2.05 -54.37 2.51
N THR A 593 3.09 -55.04 1.96
CA THR A 593 3.99 -54.48 0.94
C THR A 593 3.22 -54.01 -0.28
N GLU A 594 2.34 -54.84 -0.85
CA GLU A 594 1.57 -54.50 -2.05
C GLU A 594 0.60 -53.33 -1.80
N LYS A 595 -0.10 -53.34 -0.66
CA LYS A 595 -1.10 -52.32 -0.33
C LYS A 595 -0.50 -50.94 -0.08
N VAL A 596 0.68 -50.86 0.51
CA VAL A 596 1.37 -49.56 0.74
C VAL A 596 2.25 -49.13 -0.43
N GLY A 597 2.27 -49.87 -1.54
CA GLY A 597 3.05 -49.55 -2.73
C GLY A 597 4.55 -49.86 -2.61
N GLY A 598 4.91 -50.82 -1.77
CA GLY A 598 6.24 -51.40 -1.68
C GLY A 598 6.55 -52.37 -2.83
N ILE A 599 7.78 -52.88 -2.85
CA ILE A 599 8.31 -53.72 -3.93
C ILE A 599 8.30 -55.18 -3.51
N VAL A 600 7.66 -56.03 -4.32
CA VAL A 600 7.70 -57.49 -4.19
C VAL A 600 8.50 -58.07 -5.35
N GLN A 601 9.52 -58.87 -5.03
CA GLN A 601 10.34 -59.56 -6.03
C GLN A 601 10.38 -61.07 -5.75
N ARG A 602 10.21 -61.92 -6.78
CA ARG A 602 10.20 -63.38 -6.63
C ARG A 602 11.36 -64.02 -7.37
N GLU A 603 12.23 -64.69 -6.63
CA GLU A 603 13.41 -65.35 -7.18
C GLU A 603 13.63 -66.74 -6.59
N TYR A 604 14.35 -67.57 -7.33
CA TYR A 604 14.79 -68.87 -6.84
C TYR A 604 15.96 -68.78 -5.85
N ASN A 605 16.72 -67.68 -5.92
CA ASN A 605 17.95 -67.47 -5.17
C ASN A 605 17.83 -66.17 -4.35
N ASP A 606 17.95 -66.28 -3.03
CA ASP A 606 17.78 -65.14 -2.12
C ASP A 606 18.82 -64.05 -2.32
N PHE A 607 20.04 -64.38 -2.75
CA PHE A 607 21.09 -63.40 -3.01
C PHE A 607 20.78 -62.55 -4.26
N VAL A 608 20.18 -63.17 -5.27
CA VAL A 608 19.69 -62.46 -6.46
C VAL A 608 18.51 -61.58 -6.09
N ASN A 609 17.60 -62.10 -5.26
CA ASN A 609 16.47 -61.34 -4.73
C ASN A 609 16.92 -60.10 -3.94
N ALA A 610 17.83 -60.30 -2.99
CA ALA A 610 18.41 -59.23 -2.19
C ALA A 610 19.05 -58.14 -3.07
N LYS A 611 19.85 -58.54 -4.07
CA LYS A 611 20.50 -57.60 -4.99
C LYS A 611 19.49 -56.78 -5.79
N GLY A 612 18.44 -57.41 -6.31
CA GLY A 612 17.40 -56.73 -7.09
C GLY A 612 16.61 -55.72 -6.24
N LEU A 613 16.22 -56.10 -5.03
CA LEU A 613 15.52 -55.20 -4.12
C LEU A 613 16.40 -54.00 -3.71
N LEU A 614 17.67 -54.25 -3.33
CA LEU A 614 18.59 -53.19 -2.87
C LEU A 614 18.91 -52.14 -3.96
N GLN A 615 18.71 -52.44 -5.24
CA GLN A 615 18.85 -51.44 -6.32
C GLN A 615 17.84 -50.29 -6.20
N ASN A 616 16.71 -50.51 -5.52
CA ASN A 616 15.65 -49.52 -5.34
C ASN A 616 15.82 -48.65 -4.08
N VAL A 617 16.84 -48.93 -3.26
CA VAL A 617 17.12 -48.18 -2.03
C VAL A 617 17.82 -46.86 -2.38
N VAL A 618 17.16 -45.76 -2.04
CA VAL A 618 17.69 -44.40 -2.21
C VAL A 618 18.55 -44.02 -0.99
N GLU A 619 19.67 -43.33 -1.24
CA GLU A 619 20.56 -42.83 -0.19
C GLU A 619 19.81 -41.85 0.74
N GLY A 620 19.99 -42.01 2.05
CA GLY A 620 19.30 -41.20 3.07
C GLY A 620 17.88 -41.65 3.43
N LYS A 621 17.35 -42.68 2.78
CA LYS A 621 16.07 -43.32 3.14
C LYS A 621 16.27 -44.65 3.87
N GLU A 622 15.28 -45.01 4.67
CA GLU A 622 15.23 -46.26 5.44
C GLU A 622 14.05 -47.12 4.95
N TYR A 623 14.29 -48.42 4.80
CA TYR A 623 13.33 -49.36 4.25
C TYR A 623 13.21 -50.60 5.13
N ILE A 624 12.00 -51.14 5.29
CA ILE A 624 11.83 -52.50 5.81
C ILE A 624 12.20 -53.46 4.68
N PHE A 625 13.19 -54.32 4.93
CA PHE A 625 13.72 -55.26 3.96
C PHE A 625 13.62 -56.68 4.49
N CYS A 626 12.95 -57.54 3.71
CA CYS A 626 12.66 -58.91 4.08
C CYS A 626 13.16 -59.85 2.99
N VAL A 627 14.16 -60.68 3.32
CA VAL A 627 14.74 -61.68 2.42
C VAL A 627 15.22 -62.90 3.21
N GLY A 628 15.24 -64.07 2.58
CA GLY A 628 15.56 -65.31 3.30
C GLY A 628 14.59 -65.53 4.46
N ALA A 629 15.12 -65.75 5.67
CA ALA A 629 14.37 -65.99 6.90
C ALA A 629 14.35 -64.78 7.87
N HIS A 630 14.71 -63.57 7.41
CA HIS A 630 14.84 -62.41 8.28
C HIS A 630 14.27 -61.12 7.66
N ALA A 631 13.98 -60.17 8.54
CA ALA A 631 13.48 -58.84 8.22
C ALA A 631 14.24 -57.82 9.09
N ALA A 632 14.74 -56.77 8.46
CA ALA A 632 15.45 -55.69 9.14
C ALA A 632 15.24 -54.37 8.41
N ILE A 633 15.57 -53.26 9.06
CA ILE A 633 15.68 -51.97 8.36
C ILE A 633 16.98 -51.96 7.57
N VAL A 634 16.93 -51.48 6.32
CA VAL A 634 18.12 -51.24 5.50
C VAL A 634 18.18 -49.80 5.02
N ARG A 635 19.40 -49.32 4.81
CA ARG A 635 19.68 -48.02 4.21
C ARG A 635 20.93 -48.08 3.33
N LYS A 636 21.05 -47.11 2.43
CA LYS A 636 22.26 -46.89 1.64
C LYS A 636 23.02 -45.67 2.17
N THR A 637 24.31 -45.84 2.39
CA THR A 637 25.26 -44.78 2.77
C THR A 637 26.39 -44.71 1.74
N LYS A 638 27.27 -43.72 1.89
CA LYS A 638 28.51 -43.61 1.10
C LYS A 638 29.42 -44.83 1.22
N ALA A 639 29.36 -45.54 2.35
CA ALA A 639 30.17 -46.74 2.61
C ALA A 639 29.53 -48.04 2.06
N GLY A 640 28.29 -47.97 1.58
CA GLY A 640 27.54 -49.13 1.07
C GLY A 640 26.19 -49.31 1.76
N PHE A 641 25.64 -50.53 1.69
CA PHE A 641 24.39 -50.87 2.36
C PHE A 641 24.63 -51.27 3.80
N GLU A 642 23.73 -50.83 4.69
CA GLU A 642 23.71 -51.23 6.10
C GLU A 642 22.34 -51.82 6.45
N TYR A 643 22.31 -52.74 7.41
CA TYR A 643 21.08 -53.22 8.03
C TYR A 643 21.07 -52.91 9.53
N LEU A 644 19.88 -52.74 10.08
CA LEU A 644 19.70 -52.44 11.49
C LEU A 644 19.51 -53.73 12.30
N GLU A 645 20.48 -54.03 13.17
CA GLU A 645 20.37 -55.12 14.14
C GLU A 645 19.59 -54.66 15.37
N LEU A 646 18.48 -55.34 15.70
CA LEU A 646 17.64 -55.04 16.86
C LEU A 646 17.39 -56.25 17.77
N GLN A 647 17.73 -57.46 17.34
CA GLN A 647 17.50 -58.70 18.11
C GLN A 647 18.76 -59.14 18.88
N SER A 648 19.81 -58.34 18.90
CA SER A 648 21.04 -58.64 19.64
C SER A 648 20.84 -58.32 21.12
N PRO A 649 21.36 -59.15 22.04
CA PRO A 649 21.34 -58.84 23.47
C PRO A 649 22.08 -57.56 23.85
N SER A 650 23.16 -57.23 23.13
CA SER A 650 24.08 -56.15 23.50
C SER A 650 24.67 -55.38 22.33
N ASN A 651 24.54 -55.86 21.09
CA ASN A 651 25.18 -55.27 19.91
C ASN A 651 24.16 -54.81 18.86
N ASN A 652 23.18 -54.02 19.30
CA ASN A 652 22.15 -53.43 18.42
C ASN A 652 22.68 -52.18 17.70
N GLY A 653 22.15 -51.89 16.52
CA GLY A 653 22.51 -50.75 15.69
C GLY A 653 22.82 -51.12 14.24
N PHE A 654 23.09 -50.11 13.42
CA PHE A 654 23.39 -50.31 12.00
C PHE A 654 24.73 -51.05 11.81
N LYS A 655 24.71 -52.08 10.96
CA LYS A 655 25.85 -52.94 10.60
C LYS A 655 25.98 -53.01 9.08
N PRO A 656 27.19 -53.16 8.52
CA PRO A 656 27.37 -53.37 7.09
C PRO A 656 26.59 -54.59 6.59
N LEU A 657 25.79 -54.42 5.53
CA LEU A 657 25.04 -55.50 4.90
C LEU A 657 25.90 -56.17 3.81
N THR A 658 26.69 -57.16 4.23
CA THR A 658 27.56 -57.94 3.33
C THR A 658 26.86 -59.22 2.87
N THR A 659 27.45 -59.91 1.88
CA THR A 659 26.99 -61.24 1.46
C THR A 659 27.06 -62.26 2.61
N ASP A 660 28.02 -62.12 3.52
CA ASP A 660 28.12 -62.99 4.70
C ASP A 660 26.96 -62.75 5.67
N GLU A 661 26.55 -61.50 5.88
CA GLU A 661 25.40 -61.17 6.70
C GLU A 661 24.09 -61.66 6.05
N LEU A 662 23.95 -61.52 4.73
CA LEU A 662 22.81 -62.13 4.02
C LEU A 662 22.74 -63.65 4.24
N LYS A 663 23.88 -64.35 4.23
CA LYS A 663 23.92 -65.80 4.48
C LYS A 663 23.66 -66.15 5.95
N LYS A 664 24.39 -65.53 6.88
CA LYS A 664 24.41 -65.91 8.31
C LYS A 664 23.25 -65.32 9.10
N ARG A 665 22.94 -64.04 8.87
CA ARG A 665 21.92 -63.31 9.61
C ARG A 665 20.56 -63.42 8.95
N PHE A 666 20.49 -63.24 7.63
CA PHE A 666 19.23 -63.33 6.88
C PHE A 666 18.88 -64.75 6.44
N GLY A 667 19.79 -65.72 6.58
CA GLY A 667 19.52 -67.11 6.22
C GLY A 667 19.30 -67.33 4.72
N CYS A 668 19.86 -66.46 3.87
CA CYS A 668 19.70 -66.52 2.42
C CYS A 668 20.25 -67.83 1.84
N LYS A 669 19.47 -68.47 0.97
CA LYS A 669 19.78 -69.70 0.26
C LYS A 669 19.91 -69.44 -1.25
N ARG A 670 20.76 -70.25 -1.91
CA ARG A 670 20.94 -70.20 -3.38
C ARG A 670 19.79 -70.86 -4.16
N SER A 671 18.99 -71.69 -3.49
CA SER A 671 17.82 -72.36 -4.06
C SER A 671 16.83 -72.72 -2.97
N HIS A 672 15.54 -72.69 -3.30
CA HIS A 672 14.45 -73.20 -2.46
C HIS A 672 13.72 -74.33 -3.18
N THR A 673 13.33 -75.35 -2.44
CA THR A 673 12.67 -76.55 -2.96
C THR A 673 11.55 -76.96 -2.01
N VAL A 674 10.35 -77.20 -2.56
CA VAL A 674 9.21 -77.77 -1.83
C VAL A 674 8.85 -79.07 -2.53
N THR A 675 8.75 -80.17 -1.78
CA THR A 675 8.46 -81.52 -2.30
C THR A 675 9.30 -81.90 -3.53
N GLY A 676 10.60 -81.58 -3.51
CA GLY A 676 11.53 -81.86 -4.62
C GLY A 676 11.49 -80.89 -5.81
N ILE A 677 10.52 -79.97 -5.86
CA ILE A 677 10.34 -79.00 -6.94
C ILE A 677 10.92 -77.64 -6.54
N LYS A 678 11.77 -77.09 -7.42
CA LYS A 678 12.37 -75.76 -7.24
C LYS A 678 11.29 -74.68 -7.27
N CYS A 679 11.25 -73.81 -6.27
CA CYS A 679 10.22 -72.77 -6.16
C CYS A 679 10.83 -71.38 -5.96
N LYS A 680 10.15 -70.36 -6.48
CA LYS A 680 10.53 -68.95 -6.23
C LYS A 680 9.99 -68.53 -4.87
N VAL A 681 10.78 -67.76 -4.13
CA VAL A 681 10.37 -67.12 -2.89
C VAL A 681 10.29 -65.60 -3.06
N SER A 682 9.27 -64.99 -2.47
CA SER A 682 9.08 -63.53 -2.49
C SER A 682 10.05 -62.84 -1.53
N GLY A 683 10.68 -61.75 -1.93
CA GLY A 683 11.37 -60.79 -1.08
C GLY A 683 10.62 -59.45 -1.12
N PHE A 684 10.79 -58.65 -0.07
CA PHE A 684 9.99 -57.44 0.13
C PHE A 684 10.87 -56.25 0.48
N LEU A 685 10.52 -55.08 -0.06
CA LEU A 685 11.11 -53.79 0.30
C LEU A 685 10.01 -52.75 0.47
N ILE A 686 9.93 -52.12 1.63
CA ILE A 686 8.90 -51.12 1.96
C ILE A 686 9.58 -49.83 2.41
N ASP A 687 9.29 -48.71 1.74
CA ASP A 687 9.75 -47.38 2.19
C ASP A 687 8.99 -46.99 3.47
N ILE A 688 9.69 -46.61 4.54
CA ILE A 688 9.05 -46.19 5.80
C ILE A 688 8.11 -45.00 5.56
N GLU A 689 8.44 -44.10 4.62
CA GLU A 689 7.59 -42.97 4.29
C GLU A 689 6.30 -43.38 3.55
N GLN A 690 6.29 -44.52 2.86
CA GLN A 690 5.06 -45.08 2.29
C GLN A 690 4.14 -45.62 3.38
N LEU A 691 4.69 -46.32 4.37
CA LEU A 691 3.93 -46.79 5.54
C LEU A 691 3.32 -45.62 6.32
N LYS A 692 4.08 -44.53 6.49
CA LYS A 692 3.61 -43.31 7.17
C LYS A 692 2.39 -42.66 6.50
N ARG A 693 2.26 -42.80 5.17
CA ARG A 693 1.18 -42.18 4.39
C ARG A 693 -0.15 -42.93 4.47
N ASP A 694 -0.13 -44.23 4.82
CA ASP A 694 -1.35 -45.02 4.95
C ASP A 694 -1.93 -44.87 6.37
N GLY A 695 -3.17 -44.37 6.49
CA GLY A 695 -3.76 -44.13 7.81
C GLY A 695 -4.17 -45.38 8.59
N GLY A 696 -4.08 -46.57 7.98
CA GLY A 696 -4.18 -47.86 8.68
C GLY A 696 -2.89 -48.29 9.37
N PHE A 697 -1.74 -47.64 9.09
CA PHE A 697 -0.45 -48.06 9.64
C PHE A 697 -0.42 -47.98 11.18
N LYS A 698 -0.93 -46.91 11.79
CA LYS A 698 -1.02 -46.80 13.26
C LYS A 698 -1.90 -47.90 13.86
N LYS A 699 -2.99 -48.27 13.18
CA LYS A 699 -3.86 -49.38 13.59
C LYS A 699 -3.14 -50.73 13.46
N LEU A 700 -2.39 -50.95 12.37
CA LEU A 700 -1.56 -52.14 12.18
C LEU A 700 -0.54 -52.31 13.32
N LEU A 701 0.12 -51.22 13.73
CA LEU A 701 1.11 -51.22 14.83
C LEU A 701 0.50 -51.65 16.18
N GLY A 702 -0.79 -51.41 16.42
CA GLY A 702 -1.43 -51.82 17.66
C GLY A 702 -1.56 -53.33 17.81
N TYR A 703 -1.47 -54.09 16.72
CA TYR A 703 -1.46 -55.54 16.76
C TYR A 703 -0.10 -56.14 17.11
N ILE A 704 1.00 -55.39 16.89
CA ILE A 704 2.34 -55.78 17.38
C ILE A 704 2.68 -55.18 18.75
N ASN A 705 2.03 -54.07 19.13
CA ASN A 705 2.37 -53.33 20.33
C ASN A 705 2.32 -54.21 21.59
N THR A 706 3.29 -54.02 22.50
CA THR A 706 3.44 -54.81 23.74
C THR A 706 3.62 -53.89 24.94
N LYS A 707 3.26 -54.34 26.15
CA LYS A 707 3.59 -53.60 27.37
C LYS A 707 5.05 -53.86 27.72
N GLU A 708 5.70 -52.90 28.37
CA GLU A 708 7.12 -52.98 28.70
C GLU A 708 7.47 -54.23 29.53
N ASP A 709 6.64 -54.57 30.51
CA ASP A 709 6.77 -55.74 31.39
C ASP A 709 6.41 -57.08 30.72
N GLU A 710 5.81 -57.05 29.54
CA GLU A 710 5.39 -58.24 28.80
C GLU A 710 6.28 -58.54 27.57
N GLN A 711 7.27 -57.68 27.27
CA GLN A 711 8.21 -57.89 26.17
C GLN A 711 9.02 -59.16 26.39
N ARG A 712 9.02 -60.08 25.42
CA ARG A 712 9.86 -61.28 25.46
C ARG A 712 11.26 -60.97 24.91
N LYS A 713 11.96 -60.03 25.55
CA LYS A 713 13.36 -59.67 25.24
C LYS A 713 14.26 -59.88 26.46
N GLY A 714 15.55 -60.14 26.26
CA GLY A 714 16.48 -60.29 27.38
C GLY A 714 17.95 -60.46 26.98
N THR A 715 18.84 -60.31 27.96
CA THR A 715 20.31 -60.39 27.80
C THR A 715 20.80 -61.77 27.36
N ALA A 716 19.99 -62.82 27.48
CA ALA A 716 20.33 -64.17 27.07
C ALA A 716 20.13 -64.45 25.56
N GLY A 717 19.27 -63.68 24.85
CA GLY A 717 19.10 -63.72 23.39
C GLY A 717 18.81 -65.06 22.69
N ARG A 718 18.74 -66.17 23.42
CA ARG A 718 18.50 -67.53 22.92
C ARG A 718 17.82 -68.34 24.03
N LYS A 719 16.67 -68.96 23.77
CA LYS A 719 16.29 -70.18 24.51
C LYS A 719 17.28 -71.28 24.09
N LYS A 720 17.83 -72.01 25.06
CA LYS A 720 18.40 -73.35 24.81
C LYS A 720 17.39 -74.20 24.05
#